data_AF-X8IWG6-F1
#
_entry.id   AF-X8IWG6-F1
#
_cell.length_a   1.000
_cell.length_b   1.000
_cell.length_c   1.000
_cell.angle_alpha   90.00
_cell.angle_beta   90.00
_cell.angle_gamma   90.00
#
_symmetry.space_group_name_H-M   'P 1'
#
loop_
_entity.id
_entity.type
_entity.pdbx_description
1 polymer ?
#
loop_
_entity_poly.entity_id
_entity_poly.type
_entity_poly.pdbx_seq_one_letter_code
_entity_poly.pdbx_strand_id
1 'polypeptide(L)'
;MSHPPFWLTKQFFYPIGNTAAFSLTQDLSPEQSTADILLLGCGDPRNILYTLYSDLTIGQARKIDVTCCDLEPAVLARNILLFSLLDQNENIDRVWDIFYHFKIDDRALNIITRQSQVLYDFAETIETWRGCRFGSFLKMVDTHTLKELRRHWRSYADFPRLPVDRKNQITKAQIQLSKSSSETGSLAATPSRSAGMLWPQAMKPVSELFRKYWETGSTFTLASDIKRATNLNPTFVYSSSGEGFNPHYGTFPSGFHLISAFAPIKSDPAGPTPSTGSAAINASKQQFAAWCKAFREARKTESIIVRFFTGDAILFCRALDQFTTTGNPSTDIFVSAFRATQINFDGLATNEPAPTHFDVIDTSNLTDHLSLFNLLLVTHGLMKKQSNLQSVLYTETLLPSGKDATKSFLERILTDVPTIALLFGIAPRAYVSNFATHSNAHEIIYSEHLSQYHERVVWSNPSGGDNLIPGYEAKAISFEADSLARSLYEIYDNMFANEKFSTMMSPLSFTPNGMRALSTVHFQRETAALLFKAVQRRVHLHSGDWERVVMKFLDLCDSGGRTIEPNCCQDLFLQFHLHGVFTMDTLLPDWAARPGFRFNPHSDLLSKWSSLPPIICVVLTVPRQRLTVFSRNPEEIGSPTLQGALWVPNTHDNYYAAIQLAWGRCDTDANSDRVVIEEDPSGQRGQSDLVVSFWVSTRLAEIPGTNVSLRVKTTVQSIAAFRNKLVHGKNNKLRIARCRAGIDTE
;
A
#
# COMPACT_ATOMS: atom_id res chain seq x y z
N MET A 1 -11.19 3.33 6.87
CA MET A 1 -9.93 2.82 6.27
C MET A 1 -9.89 1.32 6.50
N SER A 2 -10.08 0.45 5.51
CA SER A 2 -10.25 -1.00 5.72
C SER A 2 -9.00 -1.78 6.12
N HIS A 3 -7.87 -1.09 6.24
CA HIS A 3 -6.62 -1.59 6.82
C HIS A 3 -6.31 -0.72 8.06
N PRO A 4 -5.98 -1.32 9.21
CA PRO A 4 -5.90 -0.57 10.45
C PRO A 4 -4.64 0.30 10.51
N PRO A 5 -4.70 1.50 11.10
CA PRO A 5 -3.54 2.37 11.18
C PRO A 5 -2.51 1.84 12.18
N PHE A 6 -1.25 1.84 11.77
CA PHE A 6 -0.10 1.47 12.60
C PHE A 6 0.70 2.69 12.99
N TRP A 7 1.29 2.67 14.19
CA TRP A 7 2.32 3.65 14.50
C TRP A 7 3.57 3.38 13.65
N LEU A 8 4.00 4.39 12.90
CA LEU A 8 5.16 4.33 12.03
C LEU A 8 6.44 4.61 12.84
N THR A 9 7.00 3.57 13.44
CA THR A 9 8.24 3.70 14.24
C THR A 9 9.48 3.85 13.35
N LYS A 10 9.48 3.19 12.18
CA LYS A 10 10.48 3.34 11.13
C LYS A 10 9.81 3.13 9.78
N GLN A 11 9.93 4.12 8.89
CA GLN A 11 9.49 4.01 7.51
C GLN A 11 10.74 3.90 6.63
N PHE A 12 10.87 2.81 5.87
CA PHE A 12 11.95 2.67 4.90
C PHE A 12 11.57 3.36 3.60
N PHE A 13 12.55 4.00 2.96
CA PHE A 13 12.39 4.53 1.61
C PHE A 13 12.85 3.49 0.59
N TYR A 14 12.03 3.17 -0.41
CA TYR A 14 12.35 2.20 -1.47
C TYR A 14 12.62 2.92 -2.80
N PRO A 15 13.80 3.55 -2.99
CA PRO A 15 14.13 4.27 -4.22
C PRO A 15 14.34 3.34 -5.42
N ILE A 16 14.65 2.08 -5.19
CA ILE A 16 14.86 1.10 -6.26
C ILE A 16 14.01 -0.08 -5.86
N GLY A 17 13.17 -0.56 -6.76
CA GLY A 17 12.37 -1.72 -6.42
C GLY A 17 13.23 -2.99 -6.40
N ASN A 18 12.67 -3.99 -5.75
CA ASN A 18 13.38 -5.12 -5.17
C ASN A 18 13.16 -6.44 -5.91
N THR A 19 12.44 -6.43 -7.03
CA THR A 19 12.18 -7.59 -7.88
C THR A 19 12.61 -7.32 -9.32
N ALA A 20 12.76 -8.35 -10.14
CA ALA A 20 13.07 -8.17 -11.55
C ALA A 20 11.91 -7.45 -12.27
N ALA A 21 12.19 -6.81 -13.41
CA ALA A 21 11.13 -6.24 -14.22
C ALA A 21 10.18 -7.32 -14.74
N PHE A 22 8.92 -6.95 -14.98
CA PHE A 22 7.89 -7.82 -15.52
C PHE A 22 7.09 -7.06 -16.57
N SER A 23 6.73 -7.74 -17.67
CA SER A 23 5.93 -7.13 -18.74
C SER A 23 4.48 -7.11 -18.28
N LEU A 24 3.94 -5.91 -18.09
CA LEU A 24 2.58 -5.70 -17.60
C LEU A 24 1.53 -6.15 -18.62
N THR A 25 1.91 -6.31 -19.88
CA THR A 25 1.04 -6.67 -21.01
C THR A 25 1.15 -8.14 -21.41
N GLN A 26 1.99 -8.95 -20.75
CA GLN A 26 2.29 -10.32 -21.20
C GLN A 26 1.08 -11.27 -21.25
N ASP A 27 0.06 -11.01 -20.43
CA ASP A 27 -1.16 -11.83 -20.35
C ASP A 27 -2.37 -11.14 -21.03
N LEU A 28 -2.14 -10.04 -21.75
CA LEU A 28 -3.16 -9.42 -22.60
C LEU A 28 -3.23 -10.15 -23.95
N SER A 29 -4.43 -10.19 -24.51
CA SER A 29 -4.66 -10.75 -25.85
C SER A 29 -3.91 -9.91 -26.91
N PRO A 30 -3.33 -10.54 -27.96
CA PRO A 30 -2.65 -9.82 -29.04
C PRO A 30 -3.51 -8.77 -29.75
N GLU A 31 -4.83 -8.94 -29.76
CA GLU A 31 -5.80 -8.05 -30.39
C GLU A 31 -6.05 -6.76 -29.58
N GLN A 32 -5.64 -6.71 -28.31
CA GLN A 32 -5.76 -5.52 -27.46
C GLN A 32 -4.73 -4.47 -27.89
N SER A 33 -5.16 -3.52 -28.72
CA SER A 33 -4.33 -2.41 -29.21
C SER A 33 -4.10 -1.29 -28.19
N THR A 34 -4.83 -1.30 -27.08
CA THR A 34 -4.71 -0.35 -25.97
C THR A 34 -4.61 -1.11 -24.64
N ALA A 35 -3.88 -0.55 -23.67
CA ALA A 35 -3.80 -1.09 -22.32
C ALA A 35 -3.90 0.02 -21.28
N ASP A 36 -4.99 0.02 -20.51
CA ASP A 36 -5.14 0.83 -19.30
C ASP A 36 -4.61 0.03 -18.10
N ILE A 37 -3.57 0.54 -17.44
CA ILE A 37 -2.80 -0.17 -16.42
C ILE A 37 -2.84 0.60 -15.11
N LEU A 38 -3.18 -0.05 -14.00
CA LEU A 38 -3.08 0.47 -12.64
C LEU A 38 -1.91 -0.19 -11.91
N LEU A 39 -0.95 0.59 -11.43
CA LEU A 39 0.15 0.13 -10.60
C LEU A 39 -0.05 0.60 -9.16
N LEU A 40 -0.29 -0.32 -8.23
CA LEU A 40 -0.39 -0.06 -6.80
C LEU A 40 0.94 -0.40 -6.12
N GLY A 41 1.58 0.61 -5.52
CA GLY A 41 2.96 0.49 -5.04
C GLY A 41 3.92 0.40 -6.22
N CYS A 42 3.80 1.34 -7.16
CA CYS A 42 4.47 1.27 -8.45
C CYS A 42 6.00 1.17 -8.35
N GLY A 43 6.60 1.65 -7.25
CA GLY A 43 8.05 1.60 -7.09
C GLY A 43 8.76 2.36 -8.21
N ASP A 44 9.78 1.76 -8.81
CA ASP A 44 10.55 2.38 -9.89
C ASP A 44 9.96 2.12 -11.29
N PRO A 45 10.43 2.80 -12.35
CA PRO A 45 9.86 2.70 -13.70
C PRO A 45 10.15 1.37 -14.42
N ARG A 46 10.80 0.39 -13.79
CA ARG A 46 11.34 -0.78 -14.52
C ARG A 46 10.26 -1.55 -15.27
N ASN A 47 9.08 -1.74 -14.66
CA ASN A 47 8.01 -2.53 -15.26
C ASN A 47 7.43 -1.79 -16.46
N ILE A 48 7.27 -0.47 -16.38
CA ILE A 48 6.82 0.37 -17.50
C ILE A 48 7.84 0.31 -18.65
N LEU A 49 9.12 0.56 -18.35
CA LEU A 49 10.19 0.57 -19.34
C LEU A 49 10.36 -0.80 -20.02
N TYR A 50 10.33 -1.89 -19.24
CA TYR A 50 10.44 -3.24 -19.76
C TYR A 50 9.20 -3.66 -20.56
N THR A 51 8.00 -3.23 -20.16
CA THR A 51 6.76 -3.45 -20.93
C THR A 51 6.85 -2.83 -22.32
N LEU A 52 7.24 -1.55 -22.40
CA LEU A 52 7.40 -0.85 -23.68
C LEU A 52 8.43 -1.52 -24.58
N TYR A 53 9.55 -1.97 -24.00
CA TYR A 53 10.56 -2.74 -24.73
C TYR A 53 10.02 -4.08 -25.24
N SER A 54 9.29 -4.80 -24.40
CA SER A 54 8.78 -6.13 -24.72
C SER A 54 7.77 -6.05 -25.88
N ASP A 55 6.81 -5.13 -25.78
CA ASP A 55 5.80 -4.86 -26.79
C ASP A 55 6.44 -4.44 -28.13
N LEU A 56 7.40 -3.51 -28.09
CA LEU A 56 8.14 -3.08 -29.29
C LEU A 56 8.91 -4.25 -29.94
N THR A 57 9.55 -5.10 -29.14
CA THR A 57 10.39 -6.21 -29.62
C THR A 57 9.57 -7.28 -30.35
N ILE A 58 8.32 -7.53 -29.91
CA ILE A 58 7.42 -8.48 -30.55
C ILE A 58 6.55 -7.86 -31.66
N GLY A 59 6.79 -6.58 -32.00
CA GLY A 59 6.06 -5.86 -33.05
C GLY A 59 4.64 -5.44 -32.65
N GLN A 60 4.33 -5.37 -31.36
CA GLN A 60 3.06 -4.89 -30.84
C GLN A 60 3.19 -3.41 -30.43
N ALA A 61 2.62 -2.50 -31.22
CA ALA A 61 2.60 -1.06 -30.91
C ALA A 61 1.31 -0.68 -30.14
N ARG A 62 1.21 -1.10 -28.88
CA ARG A 62 0.05 -0.74 -28.03
C ARG A 62 0.12 0.71 -27.57
N LYS A 63 -1.04 1.37 -27.47
CA LYS A 63 -1.18 2.59 -26.68
C LYS A 63 -1.35 2.21 -25.22
N ILE A 64 -0.45 2.70 -24.37
CA ILE A 64 -0.42 2.37 -22.94
C ILE A 64 -0.75 3.61 -22.12
N ASP A 65 -1.68 3.44 -21.20
CA ASP A 65 -2.06 4.43 -20.21
C ASP A 65 -1.83 3.86 -18.81
N VAL A 66 -0.80 4.34 -18.11
CA VAL A 66 -0.43 3.82 -16.79
C VAL A 66 -0.86 4.80 -15.70
N THR A 67 -1.58 4.33 -14.69
CA THR A 67 -1.87 5.07 -13.46
C THR A 67 -1.04 4.50 -12.32
N CYS A 68 -0.09 5.28 -11.83
CA CYS A 68 0.81 4.94 -10.73
C CYS A 68 0.29 5.49 -9.41
N CYS A 69 0.01 4.62 -8.45
CA CYS A 69 -0.30 4.95 -7.06
C CYS A 69 0.87 4.51 -6.18
N ASP A 70 1.49 5.43 -5.45
CA ASP A 70 2.49 5.10 -4.44
C ASP A 70 2.31 5.95 -3.19
N LEU A 71 2.49 5.32 -2.02
CA LEU A 71 2.40 6.02 -0.74
C LEU A 71 3.53 7.02 -0.56
N GLU A 72 4.68 6.79 -1.22
CA GLU A 72 5.88 7.62 -1.09
C GLU A 72 6.04 8.59 -2.29
N PRO A 73 5.72 9.89 -2.15
CA PRO A 73 5.91 10.88 -3.21
C PRO A 73 7.36 10.97 -3.71
N ALA A 74 8.37 10.65 -2.89
CA ALA A 74 9.76 10.61 -3.36
C ALA A 74 10.01 9.57 -4.44
N VAL A 75 9.27 8.45 -4.44
CA VAL A 75 9.35 7.43 -5.50
C VAL A 75 8.85 8.03 -6.81
N LEU A 76 7.67 8.63 -6.80
CA LEU A 76 7.05 9.24 -7.97
C LEU A 76 7.87 10.42 -8.53
N ALA A 77 8.44 11.26 -7.65
CA ALA A 77 9.28 12.39 -8.03
C ALA A 77 10.54 11.94 -8.78
N ARG A 78 11.11 10.80 -8.39
CA ARG A 78 12.26 10.18 -9.06
C ARG A 78 11.89 9.56 -10.40
N ASN A 79 10.73 8.93 -10.48
CA ASN A 79 10.24 8.34 -11.72
C ASN A 79 10.03 9.42 -12.79
N ILE A 80 9.40 10.55 -12.43
CA ILE A 80 9.22 11.70 -13.30
C ILE A 80 10.56 12.32 -13.70
N LEU A 81 11.52 12.43 -12.76
CA LEU A 81 12.87 12.90 -13.08
C LEU A 81 13.50 12.03 -14.18
N LEU A 82 13.45 10.70 -14.05
CA LEU A 82 13.94 9.78 -15.08
C LEU A 82 13.23 9.97 -16.42
N PHE A 83 11.89 9.96 -16.45
CA PHE A 83 11.14 10.13 -17.69
C PHE A 83 11.42 11.47 -18.37
N SER A 84 11.56 12.55 -17.59
CA SER A 84 11.86 13.88 -18.12
C SER A 84 13.25 13.98 -18.74
N LEU A 85 14.26 13.28 -18.17
CA LEU A 85 15.60 13.18 -18.75
C LEU A 85 15.59 12.36 -20.05
N LEU A 86 14.81 11.28 -20.09
CA LEU A 86 14.66 10.46 -21.30
C LEU A 86 13.96 11.22 -22.43
N ASP A 87 12.91 11.99 -22.12
CA ASP A 87 12.17 12.86 -23.04
C ASP A 87 13.06 13.98 -23.61
N GLN A 88 14.05 14.45 -22.84
CA GLN A 88 15.06 15.41 -23.29
C GLN A 88 16.27 14.77 -24.01
N ASN A 89 16.22 13.46 -24.29
CA ASN A 89 17.30 12.73 -24.93
C ASN A 89 18.65 12.78 -24.18
N GLU A 90 18.64 12.88 -22.85
CA GLU A 90 19.86 12.84 -22.04
C GLU A 90 20.66 11.53 -22.24
N ASN A 91 21.98 11.57 -22.06
CA ASN A 91 22.80 10.38 -22.23
C ASN A 91 22.37 9.25 -21.27
N ILE A 92 22.11 8.05 -21.80
CA ILE A 92 21.54 6.93 -21.03
C ILE A 92 22.47 6.48 -19.88
N ASP A 93 23.79 6.50 -20.07
CA ASP A 93 24.73 6.18 -18.99
C ASP A 93 24.63 7.20 -17.85
N ARG A 94 24.38 8.48 -18.17
CA ARG A 94 24.14 9.51 -17.15
C ARG A 94 22.80 9.32 -16.46
N VAL A 95 21.76 8.92 -17.18
CA VAL A 95 20.47 8.59 -16.56
C VAL A 95 20.62 7.39 -15.62
N TRP A 96 21.41 6.37 -15.98
CA TRP A 96 21.74 5.24 -15.10
C TRP A 96 22.41 5.72 -13.80
N ASP A 97 23.46 6.52 -13.91
CA ASP A 97 24.20 7.01 -12.74
C ASP A 97 23.27 7.85 -11.82
N ILE A 98 22.44 8.71 -12.40
CA ILE A 98 21.47 9.54 -11.68
C ILE A 98 20.42 8.70 -10.94
N PHE A 99 19.92 7.64 -11.57
CA PHE A 99 18.80 6.89 -11.00
C PHE A 99 19.26 5.82 -10.00
N TYR A 100 20.38 5.15 -10.28
CA TYR A 100 20.80 3.96 -9.53
C TYR A 100 21.94 4.19 -8.54
N HIS A 101 22.67 5.31 -8.58
CA HIS A 101 23.77 5.56 -7.63
C HIS A 101 23.37 6.58 -6.57
N PHE A 102 23.66 6.26 -5.31
CA PHE A 102 23.50 7.23 -4.21
C PHE A 102 24.77 8.07 -3.97
N LYS A 103 25.91 7.70 -4.57
CA LYS A 103 27.11 8.51 -4.71
C LYS A 103 27.36 8.81 -6.20
N ILE A 104 27.46 10.10 -6.55
CA ILE A 104 27.49 10.57 -7.93
C ILE A 104 28.60 11.60 -8.17
N ASP A 105 29.01 11.76 -9.43
CA ASP A 105 29.96 12.79 -9.83
C ASP A 105 29.29 14.18 -9.98
N ASP A 106 30.10 15.24 -10.11
CA ASP A 106 29.59 16.61 -10.26
C ASP A 106 28.68 16.79 -11.48
N ARG A 107 28.91 16.02 -12.54
CA ARG A 107 28.10 16.12 -13.77
C ARG A 107 26.68 15.62 -13.52
N ALA A 108 26.56 14.43 -12.91
CA ALA A 108 25.26 13.88 -12.53
C ALA A 108 24.53 14.78 -11.52
N LEU A 109 25.23 15.34 -10.52
CA LEU A 109 24.63 16.28 -9.57
C LEU A 109 24.09 17.54 -10.27
N ASN A 110 24.85 18.11 -11.22
CA ASN A 110 24.43 19.28 -11.98
C ASN A 110 23.18 18.99 -12.84
N ILE A 111 23.10 17.81 -13.46
CA ILE A 111 21.92 17.40 -14.24
C ILE A 111 20.70 17.28 -13.32
N ILE A 112 20.82 16.60 -12.18
CA ILE A 112 19.73 16.46 -11.20
C ILE A 112 19.26 17.83 -10.74
N THR A 113 20.19 18.72 -10.38
CA THR A 113 19.89 20.06 -9.88
C THR A 113 19.13 20.88 -10.92
N ARG A 114 19.65 20.94 -12.16
CA ARG A 114 19.03 21.68 -13.26
C ARG A 114 17.66 21.13 -13.61
N GLN A 115 17.54 19.83 -13.78
CA GLN A 115 16.29 19.22 -14.19
C GLN A 115 15.23 19.29 -13.09
N SER A 116 15.62 19.13 -11.82
CA SER A 116 14.70 19.31 -10.71
C SER A 116 14.24 20.75 -10.56
N GLN A 117 15.09 21.74 -10.87
CA GLN A 117 14.67 23.14 -10.92
C GLN A 117 13.61 23.36 -12.01
N VAL A 118 13.80 22.80 -13.21
CA VAL A 118 12.81 22.88 -14.30
C VAL A 118 11.47 22.24 -13.90
N LEU A 119 11.50 21.05 -13.30
CA LEU A 119 10.29 20.37 -12.83
C LEU A 119 9.60 21.14 -11.71
N TYR A 120 10.39 21.69 -10.77
CA TYR A 120 9.90 22.59 -9.74
C TYR A 120 9.23 23.80 -10.38
N ASP A 121 9.85 24.51 -11.32
CA ASP A 121 9.27 25.73 -11.89
C ASP A 121 7.93 25.45 -12.59
N PHE A 122 7.81 24.37 -13.36
CA PHE A 122 6.54 24.02 -14.03
C PHE A 122 5.42 23.55 -13.09
N ALA A 123 5.76 23.02 -11.92
CA ALA A 123 4.80 22.44 -10.98
C ALA A 123 4.10 23.49 -10.08
N GLU A 124 3.97 24.75 -10.51
CA GLU A 124 3.44 25.83 -9.67
C GLU A 124 1.94 25.65 -9.41
N THR A 125 1.22 25.32 -10.47
CA THR A 125 -0.20 24.98 -10.46
C THR A 125 -0.44 23.76 -11.34
N ILE A 126 -1.61 23.14 -11.20
CA ILE A 126 -1.98 22.01 -12.06
C ILE A 126 -2.10 22.47 -13.53
N GLU A 127 -2.51 23.72 -13.77
CA GLU A 127 -2.60 24.33 -15.09
C GLU A 127 -1.23 24.55 -15.74
N THR A 128 -0.26 25.10 -15.00
CA THR A 128 1.10 25.30 -15.53
C THR A 128 1.78 23.97 -15.84
N TRP A 129 1.53 22.94 -15.02
CA TRP A 129 2.02 21.59 -15.28
C TRP A 129 1.42 21.01 -16.56
N ARG A 130 0.09 21.07 -16.71
CA ARG A 130 -0.62 20.59 -17.91
C ARG A 130 -0.16 21.29 -19.19
N GLY A 131 0.13 22.60 -19.11
CA GLY A 131 0.60 23.39 -20.24
C GLY A 131 2.08 23.19 -20.60
N CYS A 132 2.88 22.52 -19.77
CA CYS A 132 4.29 22.30 -20.05
C CYS A 132 4.53 21.07 -20.94
N ARG A 133 5.74 20.96 -21.51
CA ARG A 133 6.11 19.82 -22.39
C ARG A 133 5.87 18.44 -21.76
N PHE A 134 6.09 18.32 -20.45
CA PHE A 134 5.96 17.05 -19.74
C PHE A 134 4.50 16.71 -19.43
N GLY A 135 3.64 17.72 -19.24
CA GLY A 135 2.22 17.55 -18.94
C GLY A 135 1.43 16.82 -20.02
N SER A 136 1.96 16.77 -21.25
CA SER A 136 1.37 16.01 -22.36
C SER A 136 1.31 14.49 -22.10
N PHE A 137 2.18 13.95 -21.23
CA PHE A 137 2.26 12.52 -20.98
C PHE A 137 2.53 12.13 -19.53
N LEU A 138 3.11 13.01 -18.72
CA LEU A 138 3.24 12.84 -17.28
C LEU A 138 2.12 13.63 -16.61
N LYS A 139 1.02 12.95 -16.28
CA LYS A 139 -0.21 13.55 -15.76
C LYS A 139 -0.30 13.41 -14.25
N MET A 140 -0.90 14.38 -13.58
CA MET A 140 -1.22 14.29 -12.15
C MET A 140 -2.68 13.93 -11.99
N VAL A 141 -2.97 12.98 -11.10
CA VAL A 141 -4.35 12.57 -10.79
C VAL A 141 -5.05 13.63 -9.94
N ASP A 142 -4.31 14.32 -9.08
CA ASP A 142 -4.83 15.40 -8.26
C ASP A 142 -3.80 16.52 -7.99
N THR A 143 -4.31 17.66 -7.50
CA THR A 143 -3.47 18.81 -7.10
C THR A 143 -2.57 18.50 -5.90
N HIS A 144 -3.01 17.62 -4.99
CA HIS A 144 -2.22 17.19 -3.83
C HIS A 144 -0.90 16.54 -4.24
N THR A 145 -0.96 15.61 -5.20
CA THR A 145 0.21 14.92 -5.74
C THR A 145 1.21 15.92 -6.31
N LEU A 146 0.77 16.86 -7.14
CA LEU A 146 1.67 17.87 -7.71
C LEU A 146 2.40 18.68 -6.61
N LYS A 147 1.69 19.05 -5.54
CA LYS A 147 2.26 19.79 -4.40
C LYS A 147 3.34 18.99 -3.68
N GLU A 148 3.12 17.71 -3.39
CA GLU A 148 4.13 16.85 -2.75
C GLU A 148 5.36 16.64 -3.66
N LEU A 149 5.15 16.42 -4.96
CA LEU A 149 6.26 16.25 -5.91
C LEU A 149 7.09 17.54 -6.08
N ARG A 150 6.41 18.70 -6.15
CA ARG A 150 7.07 20.01 -6.18
C ARG A 150 8.00 20.19 -4.97
N ARG A 151 7.58 19.78 -3.78
CA ARG A 151 8.41 19.84 -2.55
C ARG A 151 9.70 19.03 -2.71
N HIS A 152 9.63 17.82 -3.25
CA HIS A 152 10.80 16.98 -3.49
C HIS A 152 11.75 17.58 -4.54
N TRP A 153 11.24 18.05 -5.68
CA TRP A 153 12.08 18.66 -6.71
C TRP A 153 12.77 19.94 -6.23
N ARG A 154 12.08 20.74 -5.38
CA ARG A 154 12.71 21.86 -4.68
C ARG A 154 13.89 21.40 -3.84
N SER A 155 13.68 20.39 -2.99
CA SER A 155 14.76 19.85 -2.15
C SER A 155 15.94 19.32 -2.96
N TYR A 156 15.69 18.70 -4.13
CA TYR A 156 16.76 18.24 -5.02
C TYR A 156 17.54 19.40 -5.64
N ALA A 157 16.85 20.46 -6.09
CA ALA A 157 17.46 21.65 -6.68
C ALA A 157 18.23 22.51 -5.66
N ASP A 158 17.80 22.51 -4.40
CA ASP A 158 18.42 23.27 -3.31
C ASP A 158 19.56 22.49 -2.62
N PHE A 159 19.66 21.16 -2.82
CA PHE A 159 20.65 20.31 -2.14
C PHE A 159 22.11 20.80 -2.27
N PRO A 160 22.61 21.22 -3.45
CA PRO A 160 23.97 21.74 -3.56
C PRO A 160 24.23 23.00 -2.72
N ARG A 161 23.18 23.75 -2.38
CA ARG A 161 23.23 25.00 -1.60
C ARG A 161 23.07 24.78 -0.10
N LEU A 162 22.88 23.54 0.36
CA LEU A 162 22.76 23.26 1.79
C LEU A 162 24.02 23.68 2.58
N PRO A 163 23.85 24.19 3.81
CA PRO A 163 24.94 24.41 4.74
C PRO A 163 25.81 23.16 4.93
N VAL A 164 27.13 23.38 5.05
CA VAL A 164 28.12 22.30 5.17
C VAL A 164 27.80 21.38 6.35
N ASP A 165 27.40 21.93 7.51
CA ASP A 165 27.07 21.14 8.69
C ASP A 165 25.88 20.19 8.46
N ARG A 166 24.85 20.65 7.74
CA ARG A 166 23.71 19.80 7.37
C ARG A 166 24.12 18.69 6.41
N LYS A 167 24.94 18.99 5.40
CA LYS A 167 25.49 17.97 4.48
C LYS A 167 26.35 16.94 5.23
N ASN A 168 27.13 17.38 6.21
CA ASN A 168 27.96 16.52 7.04
C ASN A 168 27.11 15.56 7.89
N GLN A 169 26.00 16.03 8.46
CA GLN A 169 25.06 15.19 9.20
C GLN A 169 24.43 14.11 8.31
N ILE A 170 23.97 14.47 7.11
CA ILE A 170 23.40 13.53 6.15
C ILE A 170 24.46 12.49 5.72
N THR A 171 25.69 12.95 5.45
CA THR A 171 26.80 12.08 5.07
C THR A 171 27.18 11.11 6.19
N LYS A 172 27.18 11.56 7.44
CA LYS A 172 27.40 10.68 8.60
C LYS A 172 26.34 9.58 8.69
N ALA A 173 25.06 9.94 8.53
CA ALA A 173 23.97 8.96 8.51
C ALA A 173 24.11 7.95 7.36
N GLN A 174 24.51 8.43 6.17
CA GLN A 174 24.78 7.57 5.03
C GLN A 174 25.92 6.57 5.29
N ILE A 175 27.05 7.04 5.83
CA ILE A 175 28.20 6.17 6.14
C ILE A 175 27.80 5.10 7.16
N GLN A 176 27.05 5.47 8.19
CA GLN A 176 26.57 4.54 9.22
C GLN A 176 25.66 3.46 8.61
N LEU A 177 24.68 3.85 7.80
CA LEU A 177 23.78 2.91 7.14
C LEU A 177 24.53 2.00 6.15
N SER A 178 25.45 2.57 5.35
CA SER A 178 26.30 1.81 4.42
C SER A 178 27.12 0.75 5.14
N LYS A 179 27.77 1.09 6.26
CA LYS A 179 28.55 0.14 7.04
C LYS A 179 27.70 -1.06 7.51
N SER A 180 26.53 -0.77 8.09
CA SER A 180 25.61 -1.84 8.55
C SER A 180 25.11 -2.72 7.40
N SER A 181 24.83 -2.12 6.24
CA SER A 181 24.30 -2.84 5.07
C SER A 181 25.39 -3.66 4.37
N SER A 182 26.62 -3.16 4.30
CA SER A 182 27.76 -3.89 3.73
C SER A 182 28.19 -5.08 4.60
N GLU A 183 28.16 -4.93 5.93
CA GLU A 183 28.48 -6.02 6.87
C GLU A 183 27.45 -7.16 6.79
N THR A 184 26.18 -6.82 6.52
CA THR A 184 25.08 -7.79 6.31
C THR A 184 25.10 -8.42 4.90
N GLY A 185 25.94 -7.90 3.99
CA GLY A 185 25.94 -8.24 2.55
C GLY A 185 26.21 -9.71 2.21
N SER A 186 26.76 -10.51 3.14
CA SER A 186 26.93 -11.97 2.97
C SER A 186 25.61 -12.73 2.81
N LEU A 187 24.47 -12.11 3.17
CA LEU A 187 23.11 -12.67 3.07
C LEU A 187 22.27 -12.06 1.94
N ALA A 188 22.81 -11.10 1.16
CA ALA A 188 22.09 -10.41 0.09
C ALA A 188 22.01 -11.22 -1.21
N ALA A 189 21.39 -12.41 -1.15
CA ALA A 189 21.22 -13.31 -2.29
C ALA A 189 19.96 -13.00 -3.12
N THR A 190 19.02 -12.20 -2.60
CA THR A 190 17.73 -11.88 -3.25
C THR A 190 17.85 -11.49 -4.72
N PRO A 191 18.78 -10.63 -5.18
CA PRO A 191 18.81 -10.22 -6.58
C PRO A 191 19.23 -11.35 -7.53
N SER A 192 19.85 -12.43 -7.02
CA SER A 192 20.24 -13.59 -7.83
C SER A 192 19.04 -14.41 -8.36
N ARG A 193 17.84 -14.23 -7.79
CA ARG A 193 16.56 -14.77 -8.31
C ARG A 193 16.37 -14.51 -9.80
N SER A 194 16.74 -13.32 -10.23
CA SER A 194 16.57 -12.86 -11.62
C SER A 194 17.45 -13.60 -12.64
N ALA A 195 18.38 -14.44 -12.18
CA ALA A 195 19.15 -15.34 -13.04
C ALA A 195 18.40 -16.65 -13.38
N GLY A 196 17.16 -16.82 -12.90
CA GLY A 196 16.32 -17.98 -13.19
C GLY A 196 16.99 -19.28 -12.74
N MET A 197 17.10 -20.28 -13.62
CA MET A 197 17.76 -21.55 -13.30
C MET A 197 19.25 -21.41 -12.94
N LEU A 198 19.88 -20.27 -13.25
CA LEU A 198 21.27 -19.96 -12.93
C LEU A 198 21.44 -19.15 -11.64
N TRP A 199 20.40 -19.08 -10.81
CA TRP A 199 20.46 -18.43 -9.50
C TRP A 199 21.65 -18.92 -8.64
N PRO A 200 22.02 -20.23 -8.58
CA PRO A 200 23.14 -20.66 -7.73
C PRO A 200 24.48 -20.05 -8.19
N GLN A 201 24.70 -19.93 -9.50
CA GLN A 201 25.89 -19.32 -10.08
C GLN A 201 25.89 -17.79 -9.85
N ALA A 202 24.72 -17.17 -9.81
CA ALA A 202 24.57 -15.74 -9.59
C ALA A 202 24.72 -15.31 -8.12
N MET A 203 24.43 -16.19 -7.15
CA MET A 203 24.40 -15.85 -5.72
C MET A 203 25.65 -15.08 -5.24
N LYS A 204 26.83 -15.69 -5.38
CA LYS A 204 28.07 -15.11 -4.87
C LYS A 204 28.49 -13.84 -5.63
N PRO A 205 28.58 -13.84 -6.98
CA PRO A 205 28.95 -12.64 -7.73
C PRO A 205 28.01 -11.46 -7.47
N VAL A 206 26.70 -11.70 -7.35
CA VAL A 206 25.71 -10.64 -7.13
C VAL A 206 25.75 -10.12 -5.69
N SER A 207 25.95 -10.99 -4.70
CA SER A 207 26.17 -10.59 -3.30
C SER A 207 27.44 -9.71 -3.15
N GLU A 208 28.52 -10.04 -3.87
CA GLU A 208 29.75 -9.22 -3.88
C GLU A 208 29.50 -7.84 -4.51
N LEU A 209 28.71 -7.76 -5.58
CA LEU A 209 28.29 -6.50 -6.18
C LEU A 209 27.42 -5.66 -5.26
N PHE A 210 26.48 -6.30 -4.55
CA PHE A 210 25.64 -5.65 -3.54
C PHE A 210 26.51 -5.03 -2.43
N ARG A 211 27.46 -5.79 -1.88
CA ARG A 211 28.39 -5.27 -0.86
C ARG A 211 29.18 -4.08 -1.40
N LYS A 212 29.77 -4.21 -2.59
CA LYS A 212 30.54 -3.12 -3.22
C LYS A 212 29.68 -1.88 -3.49
N TYR A 213 28.42 -2.08 -3.87
CA TYR A 213 27.47 -0.98 -4.06
C TYR A 213 27.25 -0.20 -2.77
N TRP A 214 27.08 -0.87 -1.62
CA TRP A 214 26.94 -0.18 -0.34
C TRP A 214 28.22 0.46 0.18
N GLU A 215 29.38 -0.11 -0.13
CA GLU A 215 30.70 0.44 0.20
C GLU A 215 31.03 1.72 -0.59
N THR A 216 30.67 1.75 -1.88
CA THR A 216 31.08 2.82 -2.81
C THR A 216 29.94 3.79 -3.16
N GLY A 217 28.69 3.38 -2.96
CA GLY A 217 27.49 4.09 -3.37
C GLY A 217 27.18 4.11 -4.86
N SER A 218 27.87 3.29 -5.66
CA SER A 218 27.73 3.25 -7.11
C SER A 218 27.94 1.84 -7.65
N THR A 219 27.66 1.65 -8.93
CA THR A 219 28.00 0.43 -9.67
C THR A 219 29.34 0.56 -10.43
N PHE A 220 30.16 1.57 -10.12
CA PHE A 220 31.42 1.79 -10.81
C PHE A 220 32.46 0.71 -10.47
N THR A 221 33.25 0.33 -11.47
CA THR A 221 34.33 -0.65 -11.33
C THR A 221 35.70 0.00 -11.30
N LEU A 222 35.90 1.08 -12.05
CA LEU A 222 37.17 1.81 -12.12
C LEU A 222 37.38 2.68 -10.88
N ALA A 223 38.58 2.61 -10.31
CA ALA A 223 38.95 3.39 -9.13
C ALA A 223 38.88 4.90 -9.39
N SER A 224 39.14 5.35 -10.62
CA SER A 224 39.02 6.76 -11.02
C SER A 224 37.58 7.27 -10.92
N ASP A 225 36.60 6.48 -11.33
CA ASP A 225 35.19 6.88 -11.30
C ASP A 225 34.64 6.85 -9.89
N ILE A 226 35.00 5.84 -9.08
CA ILE A 226 34.66 5.80 -7.65
C ILE A 226 35.22 7.03 -6.92
N LYS A 227 36.48 7.42 -7.19
CA LYS A 227 37.09 8.62 -6.59
C LYS A 227 36.41 9.92 -7.01
N ARG A 228 35.78 9.96 -8.19
CA ARG A 228 35.03 11.13 -8.68
C ARG A 228 33.61 11.20 -8.13
N ALA A 229 33.03 10.08 -7.70
CA ALA A 229 31.67 10.00 -7.18
C ALA A 229 31.60 10.37 -5.69
N THR A 230 31.89 11.63 -5.36
CA THR A 230 31.96 12.09 -3.96
C THR A 230 30.64 12.65 -3.44
N ASN A 231 29.80 13.17 -4.33
CA ASN A 231 28.55 13.82 -3.95
C ASN A 231 27.47 12.80 -3.58
N LEU A 232 26.66 13.13 -2.57
CA LEU A 232 25.43 12.38 -2.31
C LEU A 232 24.37 12.76 -3.34
N ASN A 233 23.67 11.76 -3.85
CA ASN A 233 22.53 11.96 -4.72
C ASN A 233 21.32 12.42 -3.88
N PRO A 234 20.78 13.63 -4.10
CA PRO A 234 19.67 14.14 -3.29
C PRO A 234 18.39 13.32 -3.43
N THR A 235 18.25 12.56 -4.51
CA THR A 235 17.08 11.68 -4.70
C THR A 235 17.05 10.50 -3.72
N PHE A 236 18.13 10.22 -2.99
CA PHE A 236 18.19 9.20 -1.94
C PHE A 236 18.06 9.80 -0.51
N VAL A 237 17.97 11.13 -0.40
CA VAL A 237 18.06 11.88 0.87
C VAL A 237 16.71 12.36 1.38
N TYR A 238 15.74 12.59 0.48
CA TYR A 238 14.44 13.14 0.84
C TYR A 238 13.33 12.12 0.58
N SER A 239 12.54 11.85 1.62
CA SER A 239 11.37 10.96 1.60
C SER A 239 10.21 11.59 2.38
N SER A 240 9.09 10.89 2.53
CA SER A 240 8.00 11.27 3.44
C SER A 240 8.44 11.36 4.88
N SER A 241 9.48 10.60 5.25
CA SER A 241 10.14 10.76 6.54
C SER A 241 10.93 12.06 6.65
N GLY A 242 11.05 12.91 5.63
CA GLY A 242 11.80 14.17 5.65
C GLY A 242 13.24 14.04 5.16
N GLU A 243 14.11 14.99 5.53
CA GLU A 243 15.54 14.95 5.23
C GLU A 243 16.24 13.89 6.08
N GLY A 244 16.96 12.98 5.41
CA GLY A 244 17.77 11.94 6.04
C GLY A 244 18.07 10.79 5.07
N PHE A 245 19.28 10.22 5.15
CA PHE A 245 19.65 9.07 4.33
C PHE A 245 19.06 7.78 4.93
N ASN A 246 17.90 7.34 4.42
CA ASN A 246 17.19 6.17 4.90
C ASN A 246 16.62 5.26 3.79
N PRO A 247 17.37 4.96 2.71
CA PRO A 247 16.97 3.92 1.77
C PRO A 247 16.89 2.55 2.47
N HIS A 248 15.97 1.69 2.03
CA HIS A 248 15.84 0.33 2.51
C HIS A 248 17.17 -0.42 2.34
N TYR A 249 17.56 -1.22 3.34
CA TYR A 249 18.86 -1.90 3.37
C TYR A 249 19.07 -2.86 2.18
N GLY A 250 17.99 -3.33 1.53
CA GLY A 250 18.04 -4.12 0.31
C GLY A 250 18.23 -3.33 -1.00
N THR A 251 18.44 -2.01 -0.94
CA THR A 251 18.56 -1.15 -2.13
C THR A 251 19.76 -1.55 -2.98
N PHE A 252 19.49 -2.00 -4.21
CA PHE A 252 20.46 -2.38 -5.23
C PHE A 252 19.76 -2.43 -6.60
N PRO A 253 20.43 -2.18 -7.74
CA PRO A 253 19.85 -2.30 -9.09
C PRO A 253 19.42 -3.74 -9.44
N SER A 254 18.34 -4.22 -8.82
CA SER A 254 17.85 -5.60 -8.86
C SER A 254 16.76 -5.82 -9.92
N GLY A 255 16.38 -4.75 -10.62
CA GLY A 255 15.25 -4.70 -11.54
C GLY A 255 15.45 -5.37 -12.90
N PHE A 256 16.52 -6.13 -13.10
CA PHE A 256 16.95 -6.63 -14.41
C PHE A 256 17.02 -8.14 -14.45
N HIS A 257 16.86 -8.73 -15.64
CA HIS A 257 16.96 -10.17 -15.82
C HIS A 257 18.43 -10.59 -15.93
N LEU A 258 18.98 -11.20 -14.88
CA LEU A 258 20.40 -11.52 -14.84
C LEU A 258 20.78 -12.81 -15.56
N ILE A 259 19.82 -13.58 -16.09
CA ILE A 259 20.12 -14.87 -16.74
C ILE A 259 21.12 -14.73 -17.90
N SER A 260 21.06 -13.64 -18.68
CA SER A 260 21.98 -13.37 -19.78
C SER A 260 23.41 -13.07 -19.35
N ALA A 261 23.63 -12.71 -18.08
CA ALA A 261 24.97 -12.52 -17.53
C ALA A 261 25.68 -13.84 -17.22
N PHE A 262 24.94 -14.93 -17.08
CA PHE A 262 25.45 -16.24 -16.66
C PHE A 262 25.24 -17.34 -17.71
N ALA A 263 24.45 -17.08 -18.75
CA ALA A 263 24.23 -17.99 -19.88
C ALA A 263 24.60 -17.31 -21.21
N PRO A 264 25.33 -17.98 -22.11
CA PRO A 264 25.59 -17.45 -23.44
C PRO A 264 24.28 -17.38 -24.25
N ILE A 265 23.96 -16.20 -24.79
CA ILE A 265 22.82 -16.00 -25.70
C ILE A 265 23.36 -15.75 -27.10
N LYS A 266 22.86 -16.51 -28.09
CA LYS A 266 23.31 -16.40 -29.49
C LYS A 266 23.03 -15.02 -30.09
N SER A 267 21.86 -14.46 -29.79
CA SER A 267 21.45 -13.12 -30.20
C SER A 267 20.54 -12.54 -29.12
N ASP A 268 20.96 -11.41 -28.55
CA ASP A 268 20.19 -10.69 -27.54
C ASP A 268 19.51 -9.48 -28.21
N PRO A 269 18.16 -9.39 -28.21
CA PRO A 269 17.45 -8.24 -28.76
C PRO A 269 17.79 -6.92 -28.04
N ALA A 270 18.33 -6.96 -26.81
CA ALA A 270 18.80 -5.78 -26.10
C ALA A 270 20.10 -5.19 -26.68
N GLY A 271 20.75 -5.89 -27.62
CA GLY A 271 21.97 -5.44 -28.32
C GLY A 271 23.26 -6.05 -27.74
N PRO A 272 24.45 -5.46 -27.99
CA PRO A 272 25.71 -5.97 -27.43
C PRO A 272 25.90 -5.54 -25.97
N THR A 273 26.52 -6.38 -25.16
CA THR A 273 26.92 -6.05 -23.78
C THR A 273 28.19 -5.18 -23.76
N PRO A 274 28.32 -4.27 -22.77
CA PRO A 274 29.59 -3.59 -22.53
C PRO A 274 30.72 -4.60 -22.25
N SER A 275 31.90 -4.34 -22.81
CA SER A 275 33.09 -5.20 -22.66
C SER A 275 33.88 -4.97 -21.36
N THR A 276 33.49 -3.99 -20.56
CA THR A 276 34.20 -3.60 -19.33
C THR A 276 33.25 -3.65 -18.15
N GLY A 277 33.69 -4.21 -17.01
CA GLY A 277 32.89 -4.30 -15.79
C GLY A 277 32.42 -5.72 -15.45
N SER A 278 31.42 -5.81 -14.57
CA SER A 278 30.84 -7.09 -14.14
C SER A 278 29.74 -7.52 -15.12
N ALA A 279 29.69 -8.81 -15.47
CA ALA A 279 28.68 -9.36 -16.38
C ALA A 279 27.24 -8.99 -15.98
N ALA A 280 26.90 -9.07 -14.69
CA ALA A 280 25.56 -8.75 -14.18
C ALA A 280 25.20 -7.27 -14.34
N ILE A 281 26.13 -6.36 -14.03
CA ILE A 281 25.92 -4.91 -14.21
C ILE A 281 25.89 -4.55 -15.70
N ASN A 282 26.71 -5.21 -16.52
CA ASN A 282 26.75 -4.98 -17.96
C ASN A 282 25.45 -5.41 -18.64
N ALA A 283 24.92 -6.59 -18.28
CA ALA A 283 23.61 -7.05 -18.73
C ALA A 283 22.48 -6.10 -18.27
N SER A 284 22.56 -5.61 -17.03
CA SER A 284 21.58 -4.64 -16.50
C SER A 284 21.61 -3.31 -17.26
N LYS A 285 22.80 -2.75 -17.53
CA LYS A 285 22.97 -1.51 -18.31
C LYS A 285 22.52 -1.66 -19.77
N GLN A 286 22.83 -2.80 -20.39
CA GLN A 286 22.39 -3.14 -21.75
C GLN A 286 20.86 -3.18 -21.82
N GLN A 287 20.20 -3.91 -20.90
CA GLN A 287 18.74 -3.94 -20.78
C GLN A 287 18.16 -2.54 -20.55
N PHE A 288 18.68 -1.80 -19.55
CA PHE A 288 18.24 -0.44 -19.27
C PHE A 288 18.31 0.47 -20.51
N ALA A 289 19.40 0.38 -21.28
CA ALA A 289 19.57 1.17 -22.48
C ALA A 289 18.56 0.80 -23.57
N ALA A 290 18.29 -0.49 -23.77
CA ALA A 290 17.25 -0.95 -24.70
C ALA A 290 15.86 -0.46 -24.27
N TRP A 291 15.55 -0.54 -22.98
CA TRP A 291 14.26 -0.12 -22.43
C TRP A 291 14.05 1.39 -22.51
N CYS A 292 15.08 2.18 -22.23
CA CYS A 292 15.05 3.63 -22.40
C CYS A 292 14.82 4.05 -23.86
N LYS A 293 15.40 3.31 -24.83
CA LYS A 293 15.16 3.54 -26.26
C LYS A 293 13.71 3.23 -26.63
N ALA A 294 13.15 2.14 -26.13
CA ALA A 294 11.75 1.80 -26.36
C ALA A 294 10.80 2.87 -25.80
N PHE A 295 11.09 3.42 -24.62
CA PHE A 295 10.36 4.56 -24.08
C PHE A 295 10.41 5.78 -24.99
N ARG A 296 11.59 6.14 -25.51
CA ARG A 296 11.73 7.27 -26.45
C ARG A 296 10.91 7.07 -27.72
N GLU A 297 10.85 5.85 -28.25
CA GLU A 297 10.00 5.54 -29.40
C GLU A 297 8.52 5.70 -29.05
N ALA A 298 8.07 5.14 -27.93
CA ALA A 298 6.70 5.31 -27.45
C ALA A 298 6.32 6.78 -27.21
N ARG A 299 7.27 7.61 -26.77
CA ARG A 299 7.07 9.06 -26.66
C ARG A 299 6.93 9.72 -28.03
N LYS A 300 7.77 9.36 -28.98
CA LYS A 300 7.74 9.90 -30.35
C LYS A 300 6.45 9.55 -31.09
N THR A 301 5.88 8.37 -30.83
CA THR A 301 4.60 7.91 -31.41
C THR A 301 3.39 8.28 -30.55
N GLU A 302 3.59 9.04 -29.46
CA GLU A 302 2.54 9.45 -28.52
C GLU A 302 1.71 8.26 -27.97
N SER A 303 2.36 7.09 -27.81
CA SER A 303 1.71 5.84 -27.41
C SER A 303 1.81 5.55 -25.91
N ILE A 304 2.31 6.47 -25.10
CA ILE A 304 2.44 6.31 -23.65
C ILE A 304 1.96 7.55 -22.90
N ILE A 305 1.11 7.32 -21.90
CA ILE A 305 0.75 8.28 -20.87
C ILE A 305 1.00 7.63 -19.50
N VAL A 306 1.53 8.39 -18.55
CA VAL A 306 1.77 7.97 -17.16
C VAL A 306 1.14 9.00 -16.22
N ARG A 307 0.18 8.56 -15.42
CA ARG A 307 -0.52 9.31 -14.38
C ARG A 307 0.08 9.00 -13.01
N PHE A 308 0.15 10.00 -12.15
CA PHE A 308 0.72 9.88 -10.81
C PHE A 308 -0.29 10.29 -9.75
N PHE A 309 -0.43 9.45 -8.73
CA PHE A 309 -1.17 9.71 -7.51
C PHE A 309 -0.32 9.31 -6.30
N THR A 310 -0.23 10.19 -5.30
CA THR A 310 0.42 9.88 -4.03
C THR A 310 -0.60 9.62 -2.92
N GLY A 311 -0.55 8.43 -2.33
CA GLY A 311 -1.49 8.03 -1.28
C GLY A 311 -1.55 6.52 -1.09
N ASP A 312 -2.44 6.10 -0.18
CA ASP A 312 -2.67 4.70 0.16
C ASP A 312 -3.41 3.95 -0.96
N ALA A 313 -2.91 2.79 -1.33
CA ALA A 313 -3.44 1.99 -2.44
C ALA A 313 -4.89 1.49 -2.19
N ILE A 314 -5.23 1.11 -0.96
CA ILE A 314 -6.58 0.66 -0.61
C ILE A 314 -7.56 1.83 -0.69
N LEU A 315 -7.17 2.99 -0.14
CA LEU A 315 -8.00 4.19 -0.15
C LEU A 315 -8.18 4.74 -1.57
N PHE A 316 -7.12 4.72 -2.39
CA PHE A 316 -7.19 5.10 -3.79
C PHE A 316 -8.15 4.24 -4.60
N CYS A 317 -8.05 2.91 -4.49
CA CYS A 317 -8.98 1.99 -5.17
C CYS A 317 -10.44 2.21 -4.74
N ARG A 318 -10.68 2.45 -3.45
CA ARG A 318 -12.02 2.78 -2.95
C ARG A 318 -12.53 4.12 -3.49
N ALA A 319 -11.66 5.12 -3.56
CA ALA A 319 -12.00 6.42 -4.15
C ALA A 319 -12.36 6.26 -5.63
N LEU A 320 -11.61 5.44 -6.39
CA LEU A 320 -11.93 5.13 -7.79
C LEU A 320 -13.29 4.42 -7.93
N ASP A 321 -13.61 3.42 -7.09
CA ASP A 321 -14.93 2.75 -7.09
C ASP A 321 -16.06 3.74 -6.78
N GLN A 322 -15.86 4.61 -5.79
CA GLN A 322 -16.82 5.65 -5.42
C GLN A 322 -17.01 6.67 -6.55
N PHE A 323 -15.92 7.16 -7.15
CA PHE A 323 -15.97 8.11 -8.26
C PHE A 323 -16.68 7.50 -9.47
N THR A 324 -16.37 6.25 -9.79
CA THR A 324 -17.03 5.50 -10.87
C THR A 324 -18.54 5.38 -10.65
N THR A 325 -18.95 5.12 -9.41
CA THR A 325 -20.37 4.92 -9.08
C THR A 325 -21.16 6.23 -8.98
N THR A 326 -20.52 7.29 -8.48
CA THR A 326 -21.22 8.55 -8.14
C THR A 326 -20.99 9.69 -9.14
N GLY A 327 -19.93 9.61 -9.94
CA GLY A 327 -19.45 10.70 -10.81
C GLY A 327 -18.89 11.91 -10.05
N ASN A 328 -18.85 11.88 -8.72
CA ASN A 328 -18.40 13.03 -7.91
C ASN A 328 -16.87 12.98 -7.70
N PRO A 329 -16.10 13.94 -8.23
CA PRO A 329 -14.64 13.94 -8.09
C PRO A 329 -14.18 14.18 -6.65
N SER A 330 -14.96 14.90 -5.85
CA SER A 330 -14.66 15.11 -4.43
C SER A 330 -15.10 13.89 -3.63
N THR A 331 -14.12 13.14 -3.12
CA THR A 331 -14.39 11.99 -2.26
C THR A 331 -14.22 12.36 -0.79
N ASP A 332 -14.99 11.74 0.09
CA ASP A 332 -14.82 11.90 1.55
C ASP A 332 -13.72 10.97 2.11
N ILE A 333 -12.84 10.45 1.24
CA ILE A 333 -11.79 9.49 1.57
C ILE A 333 -10.46 10.23 1.72
N PHE A 334 -9.75 9.99 2.82
CA PHE A 334 -8.43 10.56 3.07
C PHE A 334 -7.34 9.92 2.21
N VAL A 335 -6.29 10.66 1.89
CA VAL A 335 -5.17 10.17 1.04
C VAL A 335 -4.40 9.04 1.71
N SER A 336 -4.26 9.05 3.04
CA SER A 336 -3.60 7.99 3.83
C SER A 336 -3.85 8.19 5.33
N ALA A 337 -3.41 7.23 6.15
CA ALA A 337 -3.35 7.42 7.60
C ALA A 337 -2.39 8.56 7.96
N PHE A 338 -2.68 9.27 9.06
CA PHE A 338 -1.92 10.43 9.56
C PHE A 338 -2.03 11.71 8.71
N ARG A 339 -2.94 11.74 7.74
CA ARG A 339 -3.26 12.92 6.91
C ARG A 339 -4.73 13.32 7.09
N ALA A 340 -5.02 14.61 6.97
CA ALA A 340 -6.38 15.15 6.87
C ALA A 340 -6.77 15.50 5.42
N THR A 341 -5.80 15.50 4.50
CA THR A 341 -6.06 15.72 3.08
C THR A 341 -6.95 14.61 2.49
N GLN A 342 -7.98 15.01 1.75
CA GLN A 342 -8.91 14.11 1.07
C GLN A 342 -8.54 13.92 -0.42
N ILE A 343 -8.91 12.77 -0.97
CA ILE A 343 -8.73 12.44 -2.38
C ILE A 343 -9.77 13.21 -3.20
N ASN A 344 -9.31 14.02 -4.14
CA ASN A 344 -10.16 14.76 -5.06
C ASN A 344 -9.65 14.56 -6.49
N PHE A 345 -10.50 14.00 -7.36
CA PHE A 345 -10.17 13.72 -8.75
C PHE A 345 -10.34 14.94 -9.68
N ASP A 346 -9.90 16.11 -9.23
CA ASP A 346 -9.86 17.35 -10.03
C ASP A 346 -8.98 17.19 -11.30
N GLY A 347 -8.01 16.27 -11.27
CA GLY A 347 -7.22 15.83 -12.41
C GLY A 347 -8.01 15.04 -13.46
N LEU A 348 -8.96 14.21 -13.02
CA LEU A 348 -9.70 13.28 -13.88
C LEU A 348 -10.96 13.88 -14.49
N ALA A 349 -11.50 14.95 -13.92
CA ALA A 349 -12.69 15.66 -14.39
C ALA A 349 -12.43 16.58 -15.62
N THR A 350 -11.33 16.35 -16.36
CA THR A 350 -10.94 17.16 -17.53
C THR A 350 -11.41 16.54 -18.85
N ASN A 351 -11.21 17.26 -19.97
CA ASN A 351 -11.65 16.82 -21.31
C ASN A 351 -11.02 15.48 -21.78
N GLU A 352 -9.95 15.01 -21.14
CA GLU A 352 -9.34 13.70 -21.38
C GLU A 352 -9.48 12.82 -20.12
N PRO A 353 -10.62 12.11 -19.97
CA PRO A 353 -10.90 11.37 -18.74
C PRO A 353 -9.88 10.25 -18.53
N ALA A 354 -9.40 10.11 -17.30
CA ALA A 354 -8.55 8.99 -16.94
C ALA A 354 -9.34 7.68 -16.83
N PRO A 355 -8.69 6.53 -17.07
CA PRO A 355 -9.33 5.24 -16.85
C PRO A 355 -9.72 5.07 -15.38
N THR A 356 -10.96 4.62 -15.16
CA THR A 356 -11.45 4.18 -13.84
C THR A 356 -11.54 2.66 -13.73
N HIS A 357 -11.46 1.97 -14.88
CA HIS A 357 -11.33 0.52 -14.97
C HIS A 357 -10.13 0.17 -15.84
N PHE A 358 -9.47 -0.94 -15.53
CA PHE A 358 -8.16 -1.27 -16.07
C PHE A 358 -8.15 -2.64 -16.74
N ASP A 359 -7.35 -2.74 -17.81
CA ASP A 359 -7.00 -4.02 -18.44
C ASP A 359 -6.02 -4.80 -17.55
N VAL A 360 -5.13 -4.06 -16.87
CA VAL A 360 -4.10 -4.63 -15.99
C VAL A 360 -4.13 -3.90 -14.64
N ILE A 361 -4.14 -4.66 -13.56
CA ILE A 361 -3.84 -4.13 -12.21
C ILE A 361 -2.64 -4.89 -11.68
N ASP A 362 -1.57 -4.20 -11.32
CA ASP A 362 -0.41 -4.78 -10.63
C ASP A 362 -0.34 -4.24 -9.21
N THR A 363 -0.27 -5.14 -8.23
CA THR A 363 -0.21 -4.73 -6.82
C THR A 363 1.20 -4.69 -6.25
N SER A 364 2.24 -4.91 -7.07
CA SER A 364 3.60 -5.11 -6.59
C SER A 364 3.62 -6.13 -5.43
N ASN A 365 4.61 -6.02 -4.54
CA ASN A 365 4.69 -6.82 -3.32
C ASN A 365 3.80 -6.30 -2.17
N LEU A 366 2.76 -5.50 -2.45
CA LEU A 366 1.88 -4.94 -1.41
C LEU A 366 1.10 -6.01 -0.64
N THR A 367 1.04 -7.26 -1.13
CA THR A 367 0.48 -8.40 -0.36
C THR A 367 1.11 -8.51 1.02
N ASP A 368 2.43 -8.28 1.12
CA ASP A 368 3.17 -8.37 2.39
C ASP A 368 2.79 -7.27 3.39
N HIS A 369 2.21 -6.16 2.93
CA HIS A 369 1.92 -4.97 3.73
C HIS A 369 0.42 -4.77 3.97
N LEU A 370 -0.38 -5.02 2.94
CA LEU A 370 -1.81 -4.72 2.89
C LEU A 370 -2.69 -5.98 2.97
N SER A 371 -2.10 -7.18 2.88
CA SER A 371 -2.78 -8.48 2.70
C SER A 371 -3.34 -8.70 1.29
N LEU A 372 -3.16 -9.92 0.78
CA LEU A 372 -3.75 -10.39 -0.47
C LEU A 372 -5.27 -10.18 -0.49
N PHE A 373 -5.95 -10.54 0.60
CA PHE A 373 -7.40 -10.47 0.66
C PHE A 373 -7.93 -9.04 0.51
N ASN A 374 -7.32 -8.06 1.19
CA ASN A 374 -7.73 -6.66 1.06
C ASN A 374 -7.49 -6.15 -0.37
N LEU A 375 -6.37 -6.53 -0.99
CA LEU A 375 -6.06 -6.17 -2.37
C LEU A 375 -7.11 -6.73 -3.33
N LEU A 376 -7.47 -8.01 -3.24
CA LEU A 376 -8.55 -8.61 -4.04
C LEU A 376 -9.87 -7.86 -3.82
N LEU A 377 -10.20 -7.58 -2.56
CA LEU A 377 -11.44 -6.91 -2.18
C LEU A 377 -11.58 -5.52 -2.82
N VAL A 378 -10.51 -4.73 -2.93
CA VAL A 378 -10.60 -3.37 -3.50
C VAL A 378 -10.30 -3.29 -4.99
N THR A 379 -9.70 -4.32 -5.60
CA THR A 379 -9.28 -4.29 -7.02
C THR A 379 -10.20 -5.04 -7.96
N HIS A 380 -10.90 -6.10 -7.50
CA HIS A 380 -11.73 -6.94 -8.37
C HIS A 380 -12.79 -6.15 -9.15
N GLY A 381 -13.37 -5.11 -8.55
CA GLY A 381 -14.37 -4.24 -9.18
C GLY A 381 -13.81 -3.28 -10.22
N LEU A 382 -12.50 -2.99 -10.18
CA LEU A 382 -11.82 -2.04 -11.06
C LEU A 382 -11.28 -2.68 -12.34
N MET A 383 -11.43 -4.00 -12.52
CA MET A 383 -11.06 -4.68 -13.76
C MET A 383 -12.12 -4.43 -14.83
N LYS A 384 -11.70 -4.22 -16.09
CA LYS A 384 -12.65 -4.15 -17.21
C LYS A 384 -13.40 -5.47 -17.38
N LYS A 385 -14.67 -5.38 -17.77
CA LYS A 385 -15.62 -6.51 -17.86
C LYS A 385 -16.04 -6.79 -19.31
N GLN A 386 -15.10 -6.74 -20.25
CA GLN A 386 -15.37 -7.06 -21.65
C GLN A 386 -15.27 -8.56 -21.86
N SER A 387 -16.28 -9.20 -22.45
CA SER A 387 -16.30 -10.67 -22.60
C SER A 387 -15.28 -11.18 -23.61
N ASN A 388 -14.99 -10.39 -24.65
CA ASN A 388 -14.07 -10.75 -25.73
C ASN A 388 -12.59 -10.41 -25.43
N LEU A 389 -12.30 -9.70 -24.34
CA LEU A 389 -10.95 -9.28 -23.97
C LEU A 389 -10.63 -9.75 -22.55
N GLN A 390 -9.36 -10.03 -22.27
CA GLN A 390 -8.94 -10.46 -20.95
C GLN A 390 -8.39 -9.28 -20.17
N SER A 391 -8.92 -9.07 -18.95
CA SER A 391 -8.28 -8.23 -17.94
C SER A 391 -7.60 -9.10 -16.89
N VAL A 392 -6.48 -8.62 -16.37
CA VAL A 392 -5.62 -9.37 -15.44
C VAL A 392 -5.28 -8.55 -14.21
N LEU A 393 -5.26 -9.21 -13.05
CA LEU A 393 -4.77 -8.67 -11.79
C LEU A 393 -3.55 -9.49 -11.37
N TYR A 394 -2.44 -8.82 -11.14
CA TYR A 394 -1.21 -9.41 -10.64
C TYR A 394 -1.07 -9.10 -9.15
N THR A 395 -0.91 -10.15 -8.35
CA THR A 395 -0.55 -10.03 -6.93
C THR A 395 0.80 -10.65 -6.68
N GLU A 396 1.67 -9.99 -5.92
CA GLU A 396 3.01 -10.47 -5.61
C GLU A 396 3.31 -10.39 -4.11
N THR A 397 4.16 -11.28 -3.61
CA THR A 397 4.63 -11.38 -2.22
C THR A 397 6.10 -11.76 -2.21
N LEU A 398 6.88 -11.28 -1.24
CA LEU A 398 8.29 -11.63 -1.05
C LEU A 398 8.57 -12.35 0.27
N LEU A 399 7.58 -12.43 1.15
CA LEU A 399 7.69 -13.11 2.44
C LEU A 399 6.90 -14.43 2.39
N PRO A 400 7.31 -15.47 3.13
CA PRO A 400 6.46 -16.63 3.35
C PRO A 400 5.30 -16.29 4.33
N SER A 401 4.22 -17.07 4.28
CA SER A 401 3.16 -17.07 5.30
C SER A 401 3.15 -18.42 6.03
N GLY A 402 2.77 -18.37 7.30
CA GLY A 402 2.62 -19.55 8.14
C GLY A 402 3.90 -20.34 8.32
N LYS A 403 3.75 -21.67 8.44
CA LYS A 403 4.85 -22.60 8.74
C LYS A 403 5.47 -23.20 7.49
N ASP A 404 4.67 -23.35 6.45
CA ASP A 404 4.99 -24.09 5.25
C ASP A 404 4.81 -23.15 4.07
N ALA A 405 5.93 -22.74 3.48
CA ALA A 405 5.93 -21.77 2.40
C ALA A 405 5.04 -22.22 1.23
N THR A 406 4.91 -23.55 1.00
CA THR A 406 4.08 -24.13 -0.06
C THR A 406 2.57 -23.94 0.15
N LYS A 407 2.16 -23.62 1.38
CA LYS A 407 0.76 -23.35 1.76
C LYS A 407 0.47 -21.85 1.95
N SER A 408 1.49 -21.00 1.83
CA SER A 408 1.37 -19.57 2.11
C SER A 408 0.23 -18.90 1.34
N PHE A 409 0.04 -19.28 0.07
CA PHE A 409 -1.03 -18.73 -0.75
C PHE A 409 -2.43 -19.00 -0.16
N LEU A 410 -2.71 -20.25 0.22
CA LEU A 410 -4.00 -20.65 0.78
C LEU A 410 -4.28 -19.95 2.11
N GLU A 411 -3.25 -19.78 2.94
CA GLU A 411 -3.36 -19.03 4.18
C GLU A 411 -3.67 -17.54 3.97
N ARG A 412 -3.23 -16.94 2.85
CA ARG A 412 -3.47 -15.52 2.54
C ARG A 412 -4.86 -15.23 1.96
N ILE A 413 -5.46 -16.18 1.24
CA ILE A 413 -6.81 -16.03 0.68
C ILE A 413 -7.91 -16.27 1.71
N LEU A 414 -7.57 -16.83 2.88
CA LEU A 414 -8.48 -17.05 4.04
C LEU A 414 -9.63 -18.04 3.80
N THR A 415 -9.62 -18.76 2.68
CA THR A 415 -10.63 -19.75 2.27
C THR A 415 -10.01 -20.66 1.19
N ASP A 416 -10.82 -21.37 0.41
CA ASP A 416 -10.39 -22.15 -0.73
C ASP A 416 -10.50 -21.38 -2.07
N VAL A 417 -9.78 -21.86 -3.08
CA VAL A 417 -9.72 -21.23 -4.41
C VAL A 417 -11.10 -21.16 -5.09
N PRO A 418 -11.92 -22.23 -5.13
CA PRO A 418 -13.29 -22.15 -5.65
C PRO A 418 -14.14 -21.07 -4.96
N THR A 419 -14.17 -21.04 -3.63
CA THR A 419 -14.99 -20.09 -2.86
C THR A 419 -14.59 -18.64 -3.17
N ILE A 420 -13.31 -18.30 -3.08
CA ILE A 420 -12.86 -16.92 -3.34
C ILE A 420 -13.11 -16.50 -4.80
N ALA A 421 -12.95 -17.45 -5.74
CA ALA A 421 -13.21 -17.20 -7.16
C ALA A 421 -14.68 -16.94 -7.46
N LEU A 422 -15.60 -17.63 -6.78
CA LEU A 422 -17.04 -17.38 -6.90
C LEU A 422 -17.41 -16.02 -6.30
N LEU A 423 -16.89 -15.70 -5.11
CA LEU A 423 -17.22 -14.47 -4.37
C LEU A 423 -16.72 -13.19 -5.06
N PHE A 424 -15.54 -13.21 -5.68
CA PHE A 424 -14.98 -12.03 -6.38
C PHE A 424 -15.08 -12.09 -7.90
N GLY A 425 -15.29 -13.27 -8.49
CA GLY A 425 -15.38 -13.44 -9.94
C GLY A 425 -14.05 -13.48 -10.68
N ILE A 426 -12.97 -13.64 -9.94
CA ILE A 426 -11.61 -13.73 -10.47
C ILE A 426 -10.97 -14.98 -9.88
N ALA A 427 -10.28 -15.76 -10.69
CA ALA A 427 -9.61 -16.96 -10.24
C ALA A 427 -8.10 -16.87 -10.42
N PRO A 428 -7.31 -17.43 -9.50
CA PRO A 428 -5.87 -17.51 -9.63
C PRO A 428 -5.51 -18.56 -10.68
N ARG A 429 -5.09 -18.10 -11.87
CA ARG A 429 -4.98 -18.93 -13.08
C ARG A 429 -4.15 -20.19 -12.86
N ALA A 430 -2.95 -20.06 -12.25
CA ALA A 430 -2.05 -21.19 -12.05
C ALA A 430 -2.64 -22.29 -11.15
N TYR A 431 -3.48 -21.92 -10.17
CA TYR A 431 -4.11 -22.86 -9.25
C TYR A 431 -5.34 -23.55 -9.84
N VAL A 432 -6.00 -22.92 -10.82
CA VAL A 432 -7.12 -23.53 -11.54
C VAL A 432 -6.60 -24.41 -12.70
N SER A 433 -5.58 -23.95 -13.43
CA SER A 433 -5.05 -24.66 -14.59
C SER A 433 -3.97 -25.70 -14.23
N ASN A 434 -3.49 -25.74 -12.99
CA ASN A 434 -2.34 -26.53 -12.55
C ASN A 434 -1.08 -26.30 -13.43
N PHE A 435 -0.91 -25.08 -13.93
CA PHE A 435 0.15 -24.72 -14.87
C PHE A 435 0.75 -23.36 -14.52
N ALA A 436 2.07 -23.27 -14.47
CA ALA A 436 2.81 -22.04 -14.26
C ALA A 436 4.01 -21.97 -15.22
N THR A 437 4.30 -20.78 -15.74
CA THR A 437 5.45 -20.51 -16.61
C THR A 437 6.74 -20.20 -15.85
N HIS A 438 6.65 -20.08 -14.52
CA HIS A 438 7.76 -19.71 -13.65
C HIS A 438 8.08 -20.84 -12.67
N SER A 439 9.37 -21.15 -12.50
CA SER A 439 9.82 -22.10 -11.48
C SER A 439 9.88 -21.42 -10.12
N ASN A 440 9.32 -22.07 -9.09
CA ASN A 440 9.38 -21.63 -7.69
C ASN A 440 10.32 -22.50 -6.82
N ALA A 441 11.09 -23.42 -7.42
CA ALA A 441 11.91 -24.36 -6.68
C ALA A 441 12.98 -23.68 -5.80
N HIS A 442 13.56 -22.58 -6.30
CA HIS A 442 14.56 -21.79 -5.57
C HIS A 442 13.93 -20.98 -4.43
N GLU A 443 12.65 -20.66 -4.52
CA GLU A 443 11.93 -19.95 -3.45
C GLU A 443 11.69 -20.84 -2.24
N ILE A 444 11.54 -22.15 -2.43
CA ILE A 444 11.46 -23.11 -1.32
C ILE A 444 12.78 -23.04 -0.50
N ILE A 445 13.92 -23.10 -1.19
CA ILE A 445 15.25 -23.01 -0.56
C ILE A 445 15.44 -21.66 0.15
N TYR A 446 15.02 -20.56 -0.48
CA TYR A 446 15.09 -19.23 0.13
C TYR A 446 14.16 -19.05 1.32
N SER A 447 13.01 -19.74 1.34
CA SER A 447 12.10 -19.67 2.48
C SER A 447 12.74 -20.28 3.74
N GLU A 448 13.46 -21.38 3.58
CA GLU A 448 14.14 -22.09 4.67
C GLU A 448 15.38 -21.35 5.18
N HIS A 449 16.17 -20.76 4.27
CA HIS A 449 17.48 -20.17 4.63
C HIS A 449 17.50 -18.65 4.76
N LEU A 450 16.59 -17.95 4.07
CA LEU A 450 16.58 -16.48 4.01
C LEU A 450 15.27 -15.87 4.53
N SER A 451 14.29 -16.69 4.92
CA SER A 451 12.95 -16.23 5.30
C SER A 451 12.29 -15.35 4.23
N GLN A 452 12.55 -15.65 2.95
CA GLN A 452 11.96 -14.97 1.81
C GLN A 452 11.31 -15.99 0.87
N TYR A 453 10.18 -15.63 0.28
CA TYR A 453 9.44 -16.48 -0.64
C TYR A 453 8.76 -15.57 -1.67
N HIS A 454 9.32 -15.50 -2.87
CA HIS A 454 8.74 -14.72 -3.95
C HIS A 454 7.66 -15.53 -4.68
N GLU A 455 6.43 -15.04 -4.66
CA GLU A 455 5.31 -15.65 -5.38
C GLU A 455 4.50 -14.56 -6.07
N ARG A 456 4.29 -14.72 -7.39
CA ARG A 456 3.47 -13.83 -8.22
C ARG A 456 2.33 -14.64 -8.83
N VAL A 457 1.10 -14.18 -8.61
CA VAL A 457 -0.12 -14.86 -9.03
C VAL A 457 -0.91 -13.98 -9.98
N VAL A 458 -1.32 -14.57 -11.11
CA VAL A 458 -2.19 -13.94 -12.10
C VAL A 458 -3.64 -14.31 -11.80
N TRP A 459 -4.48 -13.30 -11.66
CA TRP A 459 -5.92 -13.42 -11.43
C TRP A 459 -6.68 -12.92 -12.65
N SER A 460 -7.67 -13.69 -13.09
CA SER A 460 -8.44 -13.39 -14.28
C SER A 460 -9.88 -13.85 -14.11
N ASN A 461 -10.82 -13.20 -14.81
CA ASN A 461 -12.17 -13.74 -14.96
C ASN A 461 -12.09 -15.09 -15.70
N PRO A 462 -12.56 -16.22 -15.13
CA PRO A 462 -12.50 -17.54 -15.78
C PRO A 462 -13.26 -17.62 -17.11
N SER A 463 -14.21 -16.72 -17.34
CA SER A 463 -15.00 -16.64 -18.58
C SER A 463 -14.52 -15.54 -19.53
N GLY A 464 -13.43 -14.84 -19.19
CA GLY A 464 -12.87 -13.78 -20.03
C GLY A 464 -12.07 -14.34 -21.22
N GLY A 465 -11.97 -13.54 -22.29
CA GLY A 465 -11.15 -13.88 -23.45
C GLY A 465 -11.67 -15.01 -24.34
N ASP A 466 -12.82 -15.60 -24.03
CA ASP A 466 -13.45 -16.62 -24.87
C ASP A 466 -14.41 -15.99 -25.89
N ASN A 467 -13.90 -15.82 -27.11
CA ASN A 467 -14.63 -15.28 -28.25
C ASN A 467 -15.78 -16.19 -28.74
N LEU A 468 -15.90 -17.41 -28.21
CA LEU A 468 -17.01 -18.34 -28.49
C LEU A 468 -18.16 -18.20 -27.48
N ILE A 469 -18.00 -17.37 -26.45
CA ILE A 469 -19.05 -16.99 -25.48
C ILE A 469 -19.54 -15.54 -25.72
N PRO A 470 -19.79 -15.05 -26.96
CA PRO A 470 -20.41 -13.75 -27.12
C PRO A 470 -21.89 -13.87 -26.71
N GLY A 471 -22.28 -13.12 -25.68
CA GLY A 471 -23.70 -12.93 -25.34
C GLY A 471 -24.30 -13.86 -24.28
N TYR A 472 -23.53 -14.74 -23.63
CA TYR A 472 -23.97 -15.32 -22.36
C TYR A 472 -23.58 -14.36 -21.24
N GLU A 473 -24.56 -13.71 -20.62
CA GLU A 473 -24.36 -13.13 -19.29
C GLU A 473 -23.78 -14.23 -18.40
N ALA A 474 -22.65 -13.95 -17.74
CA ALA A 474 -22.04 -14.90 -16.81
C ALA A 474 -23.14 -15.40 -15.86
N LYS A 475 -23.35 -16.72 -15.80
CA LYS A 475 -24.44 -17.30 -15.00
C LYS A 475 -24.43 -16.67 -13.61
N ALA A 476 -25.55 -16.07 -13.23
CA ALA A 476 -25.73 -15.48 -11.92
C ALA A 476 -25.37 -16.53 -10.86
N ILE A 477 -24.32 -16.26 -10.08
CA ILE A 477 -23.90 -17.16 -9.00
C ILE A 477 -24.93 -17.04 -7.90
N SER A 478 -25.61 -18.14 -7.57
CA SER A 478 -26.68 -18.17 -6.58
C SER A 478 -26.28 -18.99 -5.34
N PHE A 479 -26.58 -18.47 -4.15
CA PHE A 479 -26.36 -19.15 -2.87
C PHE A 479 -27.66 -19.33 -2.08
N GLU A 480 -27.68 -20.32 -1.21
CA GLU A 480 -28.62 -20.36 -0.08
C GLU A 480 -28.08 -19.43 1.02
N ALA A 481 -28.95 -18.62 1.64
CA ALA A 481 -28.57 -17.65 2.65
C ALA A 481 -27.70 -18.24 3.78
N ASP A 482 -28.10 -19.38 4.36
CA ASP A 482 -27.35 -19.99 5.47
C ASP A 482 -25.99 -20.54 5.04
N SER A 483 -25.90 -21.05 3.82
CA SER A 483 -24.65 -21.55 3.26
C SER A 483 -23.67 -20.40 2.99
N LEU A 484 -24.16 -19.28 2.44
CA LEU A 484 -23.34 -18.07 2.27
C LEU A 484 -22.89 -17.50 3.62
N ALA A 485 -23.77 -17.46 4.62
CA ALA A 485 -23.45 -16.98 5.96
C ALA A 485 -22.30 -17.79 6.60
N ARG A 486 -22.30 -19.11 6.42
CA ARG A 486 -21.20 -19.99 6.90
C ARG A 486 -19.89 -19.69 6.19
N SER A 487 -19.89 -19.55 4.86
CA SER A 487 -18.67 -19.22 4.10
C SER A 487 -18.10 -17.85 4.49
N LEU A 488 -18.96 -16.84 4.66
CA LEU A 488 -18.54 -15.50 5.11
C LEU A 488 -18.00 -15.55 6.55
N TYR A 489 -18.61 -16.38 7.41
CA TYR A 489 -18.13 -16.60 8.77
C TYR A 489 -16.76 -17.28 8.81
N GLU A 490 -16.50 -18.30 7.98
CA GLU A 490 -15.19 -18.96 7.92
C GLU A 490 -14.08 -18.00 7.51
N ILE A 491 -14.34 -17.15 6.50
CA ILE A 491 -13.41 -16.09 6.10
C ILE A 491 -13.16 -15.12 7.26
N TYR A 492 -14.22 -14.65 7.91
CA TYR A 492 -14.13 -13.74 9.06
C TYR A 492 -13.35 -14.37 10.23
N ASP A 493 -13.59 -15.64 10.52
CA ASP A 493 -12.91 -16.38 11.58
C ASP A 493 -11.40 -16.51 11.31
N ASN A 494 -11.01 -16.67 10.04
CA ASN A 494 -9.61 -16.66 9.60
C ASN A 494 -9.00 -15.25 9.64
N MET A 495 -9.74 -14.20 9.27
CA MET A 495 -9.29 -12.79 9.40
C MET A 495 -8.86 -12.45 10.82
N PHE A 496 -9.59 -12.96 11.82
CA PHE A 496 -9.38 -12.64 13.24
C PHE A 496 -8.81 -13.82 14.04
N ALA A 497 -8.08 -14.72 13.39
CA ALA A 497 -7.47 -15.88 14.03
C ALA A 497 -6.50 -15.49 15.17
N ASN A 498 -5.89 -14.31 15.11
CA ASN A 498 -5.02 -13.75 16.15
C ASN A 498 -5.76 -13.26 17.41
N GLU A 499 -7.09 -13.15 17.38
CA GLU A 499 -7.93 -12.77 18.52
C GLU A 499 -8.37 -13.99 19.36
N LYS A 500 -8.03 -15.21 18.93
CA LYS A 500 -8.33 -16.46 19.65
C LYS A 500 -7.25 -16.76 20.69
N PHE A 501 -7.68 -17.06 21.91
CA PHE A 501 -6.77 -17.42 23.01
C PHE A 501 -5.94 -18.67 22.69
N SER A 502 -6.55 -19.69 22.07
CA SER A 502 -5.86 -20.92 21.66
C SER A 502 -4.74 -20.66 20.66
N THR A 503 -4.96 -19.78 19.69
CA THR A 503 -3.93 -19.35 18.74
C THR A 503 -2.83 -18.56 19.45
N MET A 504 -3.20 -17.56 20.26
CA MET A 504 -2.24 -16.69 20.94
C MET A 504 -1.30 -17.45 21.90
N MET A 505 -1.82 -18.48 22.59
CA MET A 505 -1.09 -19.26 23.59
C MET A 505 -0.41 -20.52 23.04
N SER A 506 -0.51 -20.79 21.73
CA SER A 506 0.21 -21.89 21.10
C SER A 506 1.73 -21.73 21.25
N PRO A 507 2.51 -22.80 21.53
CA PRO A 507 3.97 -22.70 21.64
C PRO A 507 4.64 -22.06 20.41
N LEU A 508 4.02 -22.24 19.24
CA LEU A 508 4.50 -21.72 17.96
C LEU A 508 4.38 -20.20 17.85
N SER A 509 3.46 -19.61 18.59
CA SER A 509 3.21 -18.17 18.66
C SER A 509 4.38 -17.41 19.29
N PHE A 510 5.23 -18.11 20.04
CA PHE A 510 6.43 -17.56 20.68
C PHE A 510 7.71 -17.75 19.86
N THR A 511 7.63 -18.37 18.67
CA THR A 511 8.72 -18.35 17.70
C THR A 511 8.82 -16.96 17.04
N PRO A 512 9.99 -16.54 16.52
CA PRO A 512 10.12 -15.24 15.85
C PRO A 512 9.12 -15.04 14.70
N ASN A 513 8.90 -16.07 13.89
CA ASN A 513 7.94 -16.03 12.77
C ASN A 513 6.49 -16.02 13.26
N GLY A 514 6.15 -16.84 14.26
CA GLY A 514 4.82 -16.85 14.87
C GLY A 514 4.46 -15.52 15.53
N MET A 515 5.40 -14.91 16.25
CA MET A 515 5.22 -13.57 16.84
C MET A 515 4.97 -12.52 15.77
N ARG A 516 5.75 -12.54 14.67
CA ARG A 516 5.57 -11.61 13.55
C ARG A 516 4.21 -11.78 12.88
N ALA A 517 3.83 -13.01 12.55
CA ALA A 517 2.55 -13.32 11.90
C ALA A 517 1.36 -12.86 12.76
N LEU A 518 1.35 -13.18 14.06
CA LEU A 518 0.23 -12.84 14.95
C LEU A 518 0.18 -11.36 15.35
N SER A 519 1.28 -10.64 15.18
CA SER A 519 1.36 -9.20 15.46
C SER A 519 1.07 -8.35 14.23
N THR A 520 1.02 -8.96 13.04
CA THR A 520 0.64 -8.27 11.80
C THR A 520 -0.88 -8.30 11.67
N VAL A 521 -1.52 -7.12 11.70
CA VAL A 521 -2.98 -6.99 11.74
C VAL A 521 -3.47 -6.34 10.44
N HIS A 522 -3.94 -7.12 9.48
CA HIS A 522 -4.42 -6.56 8.20
C HIS A 522 -5.91 -6.22 8.18
N PHE A 523 -6.67 -6.71 9.14
CA PHE A 523 -8.13 -6.73 9.08
C PHE A 523 -8.76 -6.03 10.27
N GLN A 524 -9.94 -5.46 10.01
CA GLN A 524 -10.82 -4.85 11.01
C GLN A 524 -12.28 -5.12 10.66
N ARG A 525 -13.22 -4.75 11.53
CA ARG A 525 -14.64 -5.03 11.29
C ARG A 525 -15.18 -4.31 10.04
N GLU A 526 -14.57 -3.19 9.62
CA GLU A 526 -14.88 -2.54 8.33
C GLU A 526 -14.54 -3.43 7.14
N THR A 527 -13.47 -4.23 7.22
CA THR A 527 -13.11 -5.19 6.17
C THR A 527 -14.22 -6.22 5.97
N ALA A 528 -14.81 -6.71 7.05
CA ALA A 528 -15.93 -7.64 6.99
C ALA A 528 -17.16 -6.99 6.33
N ALA A 529 -17.51 -5.76 6.71
CA ALA A 529 -18.61 -5.03 6.07
C ALA A 529 -18.37 -4.81 4.57
N LEU A 530 -17.15 -4.46 4.16
CA LEU A 530 -16.81 -4.31 2.75
C LEU A 530 -16.84 -5.64 1.99
N LEU A 531 -16.44 -6.75 2.61
CA LEU A 531 -16.61 -8.08 2.03
C LEU A 531 -18.09 -8.38 1.76
N PHE A 532 -18.96 -8.16 2.74
CA PHE A 532 -20.41 -8.34 2.55
C PHE A 532 -20.93 -7.48 1.40
N LYS A 533 -20.54 -6.20 1.35
CA LYS A 533 -20.93 -5.27 0.28
C LYS A 533 -20.46 -5.74 -1.10
N ALA A 534 -19.23 -6.22 -1.21
CA ALA A 534 -18.68 -6.74 -2.46
C ALA A 534 -19.45 -7.98 -2.93
N VAL A 535 -19.74 -8.90 -2.01
CA VAL A 535 -20.51 -10.12 -2.31
C VAL A 535 -21.97 -9.79 -2.65
N GLN A 536 -22.61 -8.85 -1.93
CA GLN A 536 -23.97 -8.33 -2.22
C GLN A 536 -24.12 -7.82 -3.64
N ARG A 537 -23.11 -7.14 -4.19
CA ARG A 537 -23.13 -6.60 -5.56
C ARG A 537 -23.01 -7.67 -6.64
N ARG A 538 -22.64 -8.90 -6.29
CA ARG A 538 -22.28 -9.95 -7.26
C ARG A 538 -23.18 -11.17 -7.21
N VAL A 539 -23.50 -11.66 -6.02
CA VAL A 539 -24.16 -12.96 -5.84
C VAL A 539 -25.65 -12.78 -5.63
N HIS A 540 -26.43 -13.76 -6.07
CA HIS A 540 -27.87 -13.82 -5.86
C HIS A 540 -28.19 -14.83 -4.76
N LEU A 541 -29.30 -14.63 -4.06
CA LEU A 541 -29.84 -15.60 -3.12
C LEU A 541 -31.03 -16.30 -3.78
N HIS A 542 -30.98 -17.62 -3.92
CA HIS A 542 -32.11 -18.40 -4.40
C HIS A 542 -33.00 -18.92 -3.25
N SER A 543 -32.54 -18.76 -2.02
CA SER A 543 -33.21 -19.13 -0.78
C SER A 543 -32.80 -18.15 0.33
N GLY A 544 -33.79 -17.52 0.98
CA GLY A 544 -33.59 -16.51 2.01
C GLY A 544 -33.25 -15.11 1.47
N ASP A 545 -32.90 -14.21 2.38
CA ASP A 545 -32.51 -12.82 2.09
C ASP A 545 -31.22 -12.44 2.81
N TRP A 546 -30.75 -11.21 2.57
CA TRP A 546 -29.52 -10.70 3.18
C TRP A 546 -29.63 -10.48 4.69
N GLU A 547 -30.83 -10.22 5.20
CA GLU A 547 -31.08 -10.15 6.64
C GLU A 547 -30.81 -11.52 7.29
N ARG A 548 -31.33 -12.61 6.71
CA ARG A 548 -31.03 -13.97 7.15
C ARG A 548 -29.54 -14.30 7.06
N VAL A 549 -28.84 -13.88 5.99
CA VAL A 549 -27.37 -14.08 5.87
C VAL A 549 -26.65 -13.41 7.05
N VAL A 550 -26.97 -12.13 7.33
CA VAL A 550 -26.31 -11.35 8.38
C VAL A 550 -26.66 -11.90 9.76
N MET A 551 -27.94 -12.17 10.05
CA MET A 551 -28.36 -12.72 11.34
C MET A 551 -27.70 -14.07 11.61
N LYS A 552 -27.67 -14.96 10.60
CA LYS A 552 -27.01 -16.26 10.75
C LYS A 552 -25.50 -16.12 10.96
N PHE A 553 -24.86 -15.17 10.28
CA PHE A 553 -23.45 -14.86 10.48
C PHE A 553 -23.17 -14.33 11.89
N LEU A 554 -24.03 -13.45 12.42
CA LEU A 554 -23.91 -12.93 13.79
C LEU A 554 -24.10 -14.03 14.84
N ASP A 555 -25.06 -14.93 14.66
CA ASP A 555 -25.23 -16.11 15.52
C ASP A 555 -23.95 -16.96 15.57
N LEU A 556 -23.29 -17.14 14.41
CA LEU A 556 -22.01 -17.87 14.33
C LEU A 556 -20.90 -17.12 15.07
N CYS A 557 -20.83 -15.78 14.95
CA CYS A 557 -19.89 -14.95 15.71
C CYS A 557 -20.03 -15.10 17.22
N ASP A 558 -21.27 -15.11 17.73
CA ASP A 558 -21.55 -15.28 19.16
C ASP A 558 -21.12 -16.67 19.68
N SER A 559 -21.21 -17.70 18.83
CA SER A 559 -20.76 -19.06 19.15
C SER A 559 -19.24 -19.30 18.97
N GLY A 560 -18.51 -18.36 18.35
CA GLY A 560 -17.16 -18.55 17.82
C GLY A 560 -16.00 -18.55 18.84
N GLY A 561 -16.28 -18.32 20.12
CA GLY A 561 -15.30 -18.44 21.22
C GLY A 561 -14.15 -17.41 21.22
N ARG A 562 -14.21 -16.35 20.41
CA ARG A 562 -13.22 -15.26 20.38
C ARG A 562 -13.35 -14.38 21.63
N THR A 563 -12.26 -14.20 22.37
CA THR A 563 -12.26 -13.51 23.67
C THR A 563 -12.60 -12.01 23.57
N ILE A 564 -12.22 -11.37 22.46
CA ILE A 564 -12.42 -9.93 22.23
C ILE A 564 -13.70 -9.64 21.43
N GLU A 565 -14.38 -10.67 20.91
CA GLU A 565 -15.59 -10.49 20.08
C GLU A 565 -16.65 -9.58 20.74
N PRO A 566 -16.97 -9.74 22.03
CA PRO A 566 -17.95 -8.87 22.67
C PRO A 566 -17.55 -7.39 22.69
N ASN A 567 -16.24 -7.10 22.68
CA ASN A 567 -15.71 -5.73 22.64
C ASN A 567 -15.74 -5.11 21.24
N CYS A 568 -15.76 -5.92 20.17
CA CYS A 568 -15.73 -5.47 18.78
C CYS A 568 -17.10 -5.57 18.09
N CYS A 569 -18.08 -6.24 18.71
CA CYS A 569 -19.41 -6.47 18.13
C CYS A 569 -20.14 -5.16 17.76
N GLN A 570 -20.03 -4.13 18.59
CA GLN A 570 -20.61 -2.81 18.30
C GLN A 570 -19.95 -2.11 17.10
N ASP A 571 -18.64 -2.30 16.89
CA ASP A 571 -17.96 -1.80 15.69
C ASP A 571 -18.47 -2.57 14.46
N LEU A 572 -18.61 -3.90 14.53
CA LEU A 572 -19.17 -4.68 13.42
C LEU A 572 -20.57 -4.21 13.01
N PHE A 573 -21.49 -3.99 13.95
CA PHE A 573 -22.82 -3.45 13.68
C PHE A 573 -22.76 -2.06 13.03
N LEU A 574 -21.90 -1.20 13.57
CA LEU A 574 -21.67 0.13 13.02
C LEU A 574 -21.14 0.07 11.58
N GLN A 575 -20.18 -0.80 11.29
CA GLN A 575 -19.60 -0.92 9.96
C GLN A 575 -20.61 -1.49 8.95
N PHE A 576 -21.46 -2.45 9.34
CA PHE A 576 -22.56 -2.90 8.49
C PHE A 576 -23.54 -1.77 8.17
N HIS A 577 -23.87 -0.92 9.14
CA HIS A 577 -24.72 0.24 8.93
C HIS A 577 -24.08 1.27 7.99
N LEU A 578 -22.83 1.68 8.27
CA LEU A 578 -22.10 2.67 7.47
C LEU A 578 -21.91 2.26 6.01
N HIS A 579 -21.78 0.96 5.74
CA HIS A 579 -21.58 0.45 4.39
C HIS A 579 -22.87 0.06 3.67
N GLY A 580 -24.03 0.17 4.34
CA GLY A 580 -25.34 -0.16 3.79
C GLY A 580 -25.59 -1.66 3.66
N VAL A 581 -24.89 -2.49 4.45
CA VAL A 581 -25.03 -3.95 4.43
C VAL A 581 -26.26 -4.39 5.23
N PHE A 582 -26.38 -3.87 6.46
CA PHE A 582 -27.46 -4.18 7.40
C PHE A 582 -27.51 -3.11 8.50
N THR A 583 -28.70 -2.78 9.00
CA THR A 583 -28.87 -1.79 10.07
C THR A 583 -29.62 -2.40 11.25
N MET A 584 -28.96 -2.43 12.41
CA MET A 584 -29.59 -2.81 13.68
C MET A 584 -30.64 -1.77 14.10
N ASP A 585 -31.68 -2.20 14.83
CA ASP A 585 -32.71 -1.28 15.34
C ASP A 585 -32.13 -0.12 16.17
N THR A 586 -31.02 -0.34 16.88
CA THR A 586 -30.32 0.67 17.68
C THR A 586 -29.60 1.74 16.86
N LEU A 587 -29.53 1.57 15.54
CA LEU A 587 -28.89 2.47 14.58
C LEU A 587 -29.88 3.03 13.55
N LEU A 588 -31.18 2.77 13.71
CA LEU A 588 -32.22 3.39 12.88
C LEU A 588 -32.41 4.87 13.26
N PRO A 589 -32.81 5.75 12.33
CA PRO A 589 -32.97 7.19 12.61
C PRO A 589 -33.88 7.51 13.80
N ASP A 590 -34.89 6.68 14.06
CA ASP A 590 -35.89 6.84 15.12
C ASP A 590 -35.53 6.12 16.44
N TRP A 591 -34.31 5.55 16.55
CA TRP A 591 -33.88 4.74 17.69
C TRP A 591 -34.15 5.38 19.06
N ALA A 592 -33.98 6.70 19.18
CA ALA A 592 -34.12 7.44 20.44
C ALA A 592 -35.59 7.59 20.88
N ALA A 593 -36.54 7.54 19.93
CA ALA A 593 -37.97 7.61 20.20
C ALA A 593 -38.57 6.25 20.55
N ARG A 594 -37.86 5.15 20.26
CA ARG A 594 -38.34 3.79 20.52
C ARG A 594 -38.30 3.47 22.01
N PRO A 595 -39.43 3.03 22.61
CA PRO A 595 -39.47 2.67 24.03
C PRO A 595 -38.42 1.59 24.38
N GLY A 596 -37.64 1.83 25.43
CA GLY A 596 -36.64 0.88 25.93
C GLY A 596 -35.28 0.88 25.22
N PHE A 597 -35.13 1.66 24.14
CA PHE A 597 -33.86 1.72 23.40
C PHE A 597 -32.88 2.71 24.02
N ARG A 598 -33.33 3.88 24.48
CA ARG A 598 -32.47 4.88 25.13
C ARG A 598 -32.15 4.49 26.58
N PHE A 599 -30.91 4.70 27.01
CA PHE A 599 -30.51 4.40 28.38
C PHE A 599 -31.18 5.34 29.39
N ASN A 600 -31.52 4.81 30.56
CA ASN A 600 -32.01 5.59 31.69
C ASN A 600 -31.31 5.12 32.98
N PRO A 601 -30.53 5.99 33.67
CA PRO A 601 -30.19 7.36 33.30
C PRO A 601 -29.29 7.44 32.05
N HIS A 602 -29.32 8.57 31.34
CA HIS A 602 -28.40 8.91 30.25
C HIS A 602 -27.59 10.17 30.59
N SER A 603 -26.49 10.36 29.85
CA SER A 603 -25.56 11.48 29.98
C SER A 603 -26.15 12.78 29.41
N ASP A 604 -25.84 13.91 30.04
CA ASP A 604 -26.21 15.25 29.54
C ASP A 604 -25.32 15.73 28.37
N LEU A 605 -24.35 14.92 27.92
CA LEU A 605 -23.38 15.25 26.86
C LEU A 605 -24.05 15.79 25.59
N LEU A 606 -25.15 15.16 25.17
CA LEU A 606 -25.86 15.47 23.94
C LEU A 606 -27.16 16.25 24.21
N SER A 607 -27.36 16.77 25.43
CA SER A 607 -28.59 17.49 25.82
C SER A 607 -28.89 18.74 24.99
N LYS A 608 -27.85 19.34 24.40
CA LYS A 608 -27.96 20.53 23.54
C LYS A 608 -28.35 20.21 22.09
N TRP A 609 -28.33 18.94 21.68
CA TRP A 609 -28.64 18.54 20.32
C TRP A 609 -30.15 18.54 20.11
N SER A 610 -30.63 19.21 19.05
CA SER A 610 -32.05 19.27 18.70
C SER A 610 -32.63 17.92 18.28
N SER A 611 -31.78 17.05 17.71
CA SER A 611 -32.11 15.67 17.34
C SER A 611 -30.89 14.78 17.55
N LEU A 612 -31.11 13.55 18.01
CA LEU A 612 -30.05 12.59 18.23
C LEU A 612 -29.89 11.68 17.00
N PRO A 613 -28.83 11.86 16.19
CA PRO A 613 -28.56 10.92 15.10
C PRO A 613 -28.25 9.53 15.66
N PRO A 614 -28.36 8.46 14.87
CA PRO A 614 -27.99 7.10 15.29
C PRO A 614 -26.48 6.92 15.53
N ILE A 615 -25.67 7.73 14.85
CA ILE A 615 -24.21 7.71 14.93
C ILE A 615 -23.66 9.12 15.13
N ILE A 616 -22.54 9.21 15.85
CA ILE A 616 -21.77 10.45 16.01
C ILE A 616 -20.28 10.19 15.71
N CYS A 617 -19.57 11.23 15.31
CA CYS A 617 -18.12 11.19 15.18
C CYS A 617 -17.49 11.64 16.50
N VAL A 618 -16.63 10.79 17.06
CA VAL A 618 -15.77 11.16 18.18
C VAL A 618 -14.49 11.75 17.62
N VAL A 619 -14.11 12.95 18.05
CA VAL A 619 -12.83 13.59 17.71
C VAL A 619 -12.03 13.75 19.01
N LEU A 620 -10.83 13.21 19.04
CA LEU A 620 -9.92 13.20 20.19
C LEU A 620 -8.59 13.83 19.79
N THR A 621 -8.20 14.91 20.45
CA THR A 621 -6.84 15.45 20.37
C THR A 621 -5.95 14.69 21.35
N VAL A 622 -4.89 14.06 20.84
CA VAL A 622 -3.90 13.32 21.62
C VAL A 622 -2.62 14.16 21.71
N PRO A 623 -2.29 14.71 22.90
CA PRO A 623 -1.10 15.53 23.07
C PRO A 623 0.16 14.78 22.68
N ARG A 624 1.04 15.41 21.91
CA ARG A 624 2.30 14.81 21.41
C ARG A 624 3.15 14.21 22.53
N GLN A 625 3.16 14.83 23.71
CA GLN A 625 3.88 14.34 24.89
C GLN A 625 3.43 12.93 25.32
N ARG A 626 2.15 12.57 25.08
CA ARG A 626 1.61 11.22 25.38
C ARG A 626 2.07 10.16 24.38
N LEU A 627 2.50 10.56 23.19
CA LEU A 627 2.99 9.67 22.13
C LEU A 627 4.47 9.30 22.31
N THR A 628 5.17 9.91 23.27
CA THR A 628 6.58 9.61 23.59
C THR A 628 6.81 8.16 24.03
N VAL A 629 5.74 7.44 24.41
CA VAL A 629 5.81 6.00 24.68
C VAL A 629 6.30 5.19 23.48
N PHE A 630 6.11 5.72 22.26
CA PHE A 630 6.58 5.13 21.01
C PHE A 630 8.00 5.55 20.60
N SER A 631 8.66 6.44 21.34
CA SER A 631 9.99 6.97 21.00
C SER A 631 11.16 6.02 21.32
N ARG A 632 10.91 4.74 21.66
CA ARG A 632 12.02 3.78 21.91
C ARG A 632 12.61 3.23 20.62
N ASN A 633 13.59 2.34 20.79
CA ASN A 633 14.15 1.53 19.72
C ASN A 633 13.02 0.90 18.86
N PRO A 634 12.95 1.23 17.56
CA PRO A 634 11.96 0.65 16.65
C PRO A 634 11.95 -0.88 16.62
N GLU A 635 13.09 -1.53 16.85
CA GLU A 635 13.18 -2.99 16.87
C GLU A 635 12.44 -3.62 18.07
N GLU A 636 12.38 -2.91 19.19
CA GLU A 636 11.66 -3.38 20.39
C GLU A 636 10.15 -3.18 20.27
N ILE A 637 9.73 -2.04 19.72
CA ILE A 637 8.33 -1.63 19.68
C ILE A 637 7.60 -2.23 18.47
N GLY A 638 8.31 -2.47 17.36
CA GLY A 638 7.70 -2.81 16.08
C GLY A 638 6.83 -1.66 15.57
N SER A 639 5.73 -2.01 14.90
CA SER A 639 4.72 -1.06 14.39
C SER A 639 3.39 -1.38 15.05
N PRO A 640 3.10 -0.88 16.27
CA PRO A 640 1.88 -1.24 16.98
C PRO A 640 0.64 -0.70 16.27
N THR A 641 -0.38 -1.55 16.13
CA THR A 641 -1.69 -1.15 15.60
C THR A 641 -2.43 -0.27 16.61
N LEU A 642 -3.05 0.79 16.14
CA LEU A 642 -3.82 1.73 16.95
C LEU A 642 -5.32 1.48 16.79
N GLN A 643 -6.08 1.70 17.87
CA GLN A 643 -7.54 1.61 17.87
C GLN A 643 -8.16 2.62 18.82
N GLY A 644 -9.35 3.10 18.47
CA GLY A 644 -10.20 3.89 19.34
C GLY A 644 -10.93 2.99 20.35
N ALA A 645 -11.37 3.57 21.46
CA ALA A 645 -12.20 2.86 22.42
C ALA A 645 -13.19 3.79 23.12
N LEU A 646 -14.42 3.31 23.27
CA LEU A 646 -15.51 3.92 24.03
C LEU A 646 -15.86 3.01 25.20
N TRP A 647 -15.75 3.49 26.43
CA TRP A 647 -15.84 2.62 27.60
C TRP A 647 -16.36 3.30 28.85
N VAL A 648 -17.01 2.50 29.70
CA VAL A 648 -17.45 2.88 31.04
C VAL A 648 -16.83 1.91 32.04
N PRO A 649 -16.15 2.40 33.09
CA PRO A 649 -15.55 1.55 34.11
C PRO A 649 -16.55 0.50 34.65
N ASN A 650 -16.16 -0.77 34.65
CA ASN A 650 -16.96 -1.90 35.15
C ASN A 650 -18.30 -2.14 34.44
N THR A 651 -18.56 -1.50 33.30
CA THR A 651 -19.80 -1.70 32.52
C THR A 651 -19.51 -2.31 31.16
N HIS A 652 -18.80 -1.59 30.30
CA HIS A 652 -18.49 -2.04 28.94
C HIS A 652 -17.19 -1.41 28.43
N ASP A 653 -16.61 -2.01 27.39
CA ASP A 653 -15.42 -1.50 26.71
C ASP A 653 -15.50 -1.87 25.23
N ASN A 654 -15.84 -0.91 24.36
CA ASN A 654 -16.01 -1.13 22.94
C ASN A 654 -14.76 -0.63 22.20
N TYR A 655 -14.24 -1.42 21.26
CA TYR A 655 -13.08 -1.08 20.43
C TYR A 655 -13.51 -0.76 19.01
N TYR A 656 -12.89 0.27 18.44
CA TYR A 656 -13.13 0.74 17.08
C TYR A 656 -11.79 0.81 16.36
N ALA A 657 -11.61 -0.02 15.34
CA ALA A 657 -10.35 -0.07 14.59
C ALA A 657 -10.36 0.87 13.37
N ALA A 658 -11.55 1.17 12.83
CA ALA A 658 -11.74 2.13 11.75
C ALA A 658 -11.60 3.58 12.23
N ILE A 659 -10.38 3.98 12.58
CA ILE A 659 -10.04 5.33 13.06
C ILE A 659 -9.28 6.11 11.99
N GLN A 660 -9.54 7.40 11.87
CA GLN A 660 -8.73 8.34 11.10
C GLN A 660 -7.73 9.03 12.03
N LEU A 661 -6.51 9.22 11.53
CA LEU A 661 -5.42 9.90 12.23
C LEU A 661 -4.97 11.08 11.38
N ALA A 662 -4.73 12.23 12.00
CA ALA A 662 -4.16 13.39 11.32
C ALA A 662 -3.28 14.19 12.29
N TRP A 663 -2.08 14.56 11.87
CA TRP A 663 -1.28 15.54 12.60
C TRP A 663 -1.84 16.93 12.32
N GLY A 664 -2.16 17.70 13.37
CA GLY A 664 -2.79 18.99 13.16
C GLY A 664 -3.56 19.51 14.36
N ARG A 665 -4.45 20.46 14.09
CA ARG A 665 -5.33 21.07 15.07
C ARG A 665 -6.78 20.99 14.60
N CYS A 666 -7.70 20.78 15.54
CA CYS A 666 -9.12 20.95 15.29
C CYS A 666 -9.49 22.42 15.36
N ASP A 667 -10.22 22.88 14.35
CA ASP A 667 -10.96 24.13 14.36
C ASP A 667 -12.46 23.82 14.46
N THR A 668 -13.11 24.44 15.44
CA THR A 668 -14.53 24.24 15.75
C THR A 668 -15.19 25.60 15.78
N ASP A 669 -16.16 25.82 14.91
CA ASP A 669 -17.03 26.98 14.98
C ASP A 669 -18.00 26.80 16.15
N ALA A 670 -18.08 27.79 17.04
CA ALA A 670 -18.96 27.76 18.22
C ALA A 670 -20.45 27.59 17.86
N ASN A 671 -20.84 27.89 16.61
CA ASN A 671 -22.20 27.75 16.10
C ASN A 671 -22.41 26.54 15.18
N SER A 672 -21.40 25.66 15.03
CA SER A 672 -21.48 24.51 14.12
C SER A 672 -21.03 23.22 14.79
N ASP A 673 -21.75 22.13 14.53
CA ASP A 673 -21.31 20.78 14.90
C ASP A 673 -20.20 20.24 13.97
N ARG A 674 -19.69 21.08 13.07
CA ARG A 674 -18.69 20.72 12.06
C ARG A 674 -17.28 20.98 12.59
N VAL A 675 -16.45 19.94 12.57
CA VAL A 675 -15.03 20.02 12.94
C VAL A 675 -14.18 20.02 11.68
N VAL A 676 -13.30 21.02 11.54
CA VAL A 676 -12.30 21.08 10.46
C VAL A 676 -10.94 20.75 11.05
N ILE A 677 -10.15 19.94 10.35
CA ILE A 677 -8.78 19.61 10.78
C ILE A 677 -7.81 20.39 9.91
N GLU A 678 -7.05 21.28 10.53
CA GLU A 678 -5.90 21.94 9.90
C GLU A 678 -4.69 21.01 10.00
N GLU A 679 -4.24 20.46 8.87
CA GLU A 679 -3.13 19.51 8.81
C GLU A 679 -1.77 20.20 9.05
N ASP A 680 -0.93 19.61 9.91
CA ASP A 680 0.47 19.99 10.03
C ASP A 680 1.27 19.43 8.84
N PRO A 681 1.79 20.27 7.93
CA PRO A 681 2.50 19.79 6.75
C PRO A 681 3.83 19.09 7.09
N SER A 682 4.33 19.23 8.33
CA SER A 682 5.52 18.52 8.82
C SER A 682 5.18 17.18 9.46
N GLY A 683 3.89 16.84 9.57
CA GLY A 683 3.37 15.56 10.05
C GLY A 683 3.97 15.15 11.40
N GLN A 684 4.49 13.93 11.46
CA GLN A 684 5.09 13.37 12.68
C GLN A 684 6.33 14.17 13.15
N ARG A 685 7.04 14.89 12.27
CA ARG A 685 8.17 15.76 12.62
C ARG A 685 7.75 17.19 12.98
N GLY A 686 6.48 17.52 12.81
CA GLY A 686 5.90 18.81 13.17
C GLY A 686 5.80 19.02 14.68
N GLN A 687 5.07 20.07 15.05
CA GLN A 687 4.84 20.44 16.46
C GLN A 687 3.41 20.17 16.91
N SER A 688 2.49 19.92 15.96
CA SER A 688 1.07 19.73 16.27
C SER A 688 0.79 18.41 16.98
N ASP A 689 -0.35 18.35 17.64
CA ASP A 689 -0.87 17.15 18.28
C ASP A 689 -1.45 16.18 17.24
N LEU A 690 -1.80 14.97 17.70
CA LEU A 690 -2.43 13.97 16.86
C LEU A 690 -3.94 14.01 17.07
N VAL A 691 -4.68 14.38 16.03
CA VAL A 691 -6.14 14.29 16.00
C VAL A 691 -6.54 12.87 15.58
N VAL A 692 -7.41 12.26 16.36
CA VAL A 692 -8.00 10.95 16.11
C VAL A 692 -9.49 11.10 15.94
N SER A 693 -10.07 10.56 14.88
CA SER A 693 -11.53 10.55 14.71
C SER A 693 -12.07 9.18 14.33
N PHE A 694 -13.25 8.84 14.84
CA PHE A 694 -13.94 7.59 14.53
C PHE A 694 -15.43 7.66 14.84
N TRP A 695 -16.22 6.88 14.11
CA TRP A 695 -17.67 6.81 14.29
C TRP A 695 -18.02 5.89 15.46
N VAL A 696 -19.08 6.22 16.20
CA VAL A 696 -19.65 5.39 17.27
C VAL A 696 -21.18 5.47 17.26
N SER A 697 -21.84 4.48 17.87
CA SER A 697 -23.28 4.57 18.17
C SER A 697 -23.56 5.66 19.20
N THR A 698 -24.48 6.57 18.88
CA THR A 698 -24.91 7.65 19.78
C THR A 698 -25.45 7.09 21.09
N ARG A 699 -26.24 6.01 20.99
CA ARG A 699 -26.77 5.27 22.14
C ARG A 699 -25.70 4.87 23.14
N LEU A 700 -24.55 4.38 22.67
CA LEU A 700 -23.45 3.96 23.56
C LEU A 700 -22.72 5.15 24.18
N ALA A 701 -22.62 6.27 23.46
CA ALA A 701 -22.00 7.49 23.96
C ALA A 701 -22.82 8.14 25.09
N GLU A 702 -24.13 7.93 25.11
CA GLU A 702 -25.04 8.44 26.15
C GLU A 702 -24.94 7.71 27.50
N ILE A 703 -24.18 6.60 27.62
CA ILE A 703 -24.07 5.89 28.89
C ILE A 703 -23.35 6.79 29.91
N PRO A 704 -23.89 7.04 31.11
CA PRO A 704 -23.25 7.88 32.10
C PRO A 704 -21.83 7.40 32.46
N GLY A 705 -20.89 8.34 32.50
CA GLY A 705 -19.48 8.04 32.81
C GLY A 705 -18.68 7.51 31.62
N THR A 706 -19.16 7.66 30.39
CA THR A 706 -18.45 7.27 29.17
C THR A 706 -17.11 8.01 29.02
N ASN A 707 -16.08 7.26 28.64
CA ASN A 707 -14.73 7.73 28.37
C ASN A 707 -14.31 7.35 26.95
N VAL A 708 -13.49 8.19 26.35
CA VAL A 708 -12.87 7.99 25.05
C VAL A 708 -11.36 7.82 25.22
N SER A 709 -10.76 6.92 24.44
CA SER A 709 -9.30 6.73 24.47
C SER A 709 -8.74 6.22 23.14
N LEU A 710 -7.54 6.67 22.79
CA LEU A 710 -6.66 5.99 21.83
C LEU A 710 -5.88 4.88 22.55
N ARG A 711 -5.82 3.69 21.96
CA ARG A 711 -5.21 2.49 22.54
C ARG A 711 -4.35 1.76 21.53
N VAL A 712 -3.40 0.96 22.04
CA VAL A 712 -2.65 -0.03 21.24
C VAL A 712 -3.47 -1.32 21.19
N LYS A 713 -3.66 -1.90 20.01
CA LYS A 713 -4.30 -3.21 19.86
C LYS A 713 -3.44 -4.28 20.54
N THR A 714 -4.09 -5.14 21.31
CA THR A 714 -3.44 -6.25 21.99
C THR A 714 -2.99 -7.30 20.97
N THR A 715 -1.68 -7.52 20.86
CA THR A 715 -1.03 -8.58 20.09
C THR A 715 0.07 -9.19 20.94
N VAL A 716 0.63 -10.34 20.51
CA VAL A 716 1.74 -10.98 21.23
C VAL A 716 2.92 -9.99 21.40
N GLN A 717 3.28 -9.27 20.34
CA GLN A 717 4.33 -8.27 20.38
C GLN A 717 3.96 -7.04 21.23
N SER A 718 2.74 -6.51 21.12
CA SER A 718 2.38 -5.30 21.88
C SER A 718 2.27 -5.59 23.37
N ILE A 719 1.80 -6.78 23.77
CA ILE A 719 1.85 -7.24 25.16
C ILE A 719 3.31 -7.24 25.63
N ALA A 720 4.23 -7.87 24.88
CA ALA A 720 5.64 -7.93 25.26
C ALA A 720 6.29 -6.54 25.39
N ALA A 721 6.04 -5.64 24.42
CA ALA A 721 6.68 -4.33 24.36
C ALA A 721 6.15 -3.33 25.41
N PHE A 722 4.85 -3.40 25.72
CA PHE A 722 4.15 -2.38 26.52
C PHE A 722 3.63 -2.87 27.88
N ARG A 723 3.85 -4.14 28.25
CA ARG A 723 3.32 -4.77 29.48
C ARG A 723 3.41 -3.89 30.71
N ASN A 724 4.52 -3.17 30.93
CA ASN A 724 4.80 -2.43 32.16
C ASN A 724 4.62 -0.90 32.04
N LYS A 725 4.13 -0.39 30.90
CA LYS A 725 4.41 0.99 30.49
C LYS A 725 3.20 1.84 30.16
N LEU A 726 2.09 1.20 29.80
CA LEU A 726 0.81 1.88 29.65
C LEU A 726 0.02 1.71 30.97
N VAL A 727 -0.68 2.76 31.41
CA VAL A 727 -1.33 2.82 32.72
C VAL A 727 -2.21 1.59 32.92
N HIS A 728 -1.85 0.75 33.90
CA HIS A 728 -2.64 -0.42 34.26
C HIS A 728 -3.94 0.05 34.91
N GLY A 729 -5.01 0.12 34.12
CA GLY A 729 -6.32 -0.17 34.68
C GLY A 729 -6.34 -1.66 35.06
N LYS A 730 -7.05 -2.04 36.13
CA LYS A 730 -7.11 -3.38 36.74
C LYS A 730 -7.37 -4.59 35.80
N ASN A 731 -7.44 -4.42 34.47
CA ASN A 731 -7.80 -5.42 33.46
C ASN A 731 -6.82 -5.54 32.26
N ASN A 732 -5.49 -5.37 32.40
CA ASN A 732 -4.51 -5.60 31.30
C ASN A 732 -4.74 -4.80 29.99
N LYS A 733 -5.07 -3.49 30.06
CA LYS A 733 -5.39 -2.67 28.87
C LYS A 733 -4.35 -1.58 28.60
N LEU A 734 -3.82 -1.54 27.38
CA LEU A 734 -2.77 -0.63 26.90
C LEU A 734 -3.36 0.71 26.40
N ARG A 735 -3.25 1.78 27.19
CA ARG A 735 -3.93 3.07 26.96
C ARG A 735 -2.96 4.23 26.71
N ILE A 736 -3.15 4.96 25.60
CA ILE A 736 -2.27 6.08 25.18
C ILE A 736 -2.79 7.43 25.69
N ALA A 737 -4.10 7.70 25.52
CA ALA A 737 -4.75 8.93 25.97
C ALA A 737 -6.16 8.67 26.49
N ARG A 738 -6.68 9.54 27.37
CA ARG A 738 -8.03 9.45 27.96
C ARG A 738 -8.64 10.84 28.05
N CYS A 739 -9.87 10.97 27.61
CA CYS A 739 -10.73 12.11 27.89
C CYS A 739 -12.08 11.58 28.43
N ARG A 740 -12.71 12.34 29.33
CA ARG A 740 -14.11 12.08 29.72
C ARG A 740 -14.98 12.64 28.59
N ALA A 741 -16.03 11.95 28.19
CA ALA A 741 -16.94 12.53 27.21
C ALA A 741 -17.63 13.75 27.86
N GLY A 742 -17.20 14.95 27.48
CA GLY A 742 -17.60 16.24 28.04
C GLY A 742 -16.86 17.38 27.33
N ILE A 743 -17.52 18.54 27.22
CA ILE A 743 -16.99 19.76 26.62
C ILE A 743 -15.81 20.25 27.48
N ASP A 744 -14.58 19.95 27.07
CA ASP A 744 -13.41 20.71 27.53
C ASP A 744 -13.14 21.77 26.45
N THR A 745 -13.62 22.98 26.75
CA THR A 745 -12.95 24.21 26.34
C THR A 745 -11.58 24.23 27.01
N GLU A 746 -10.54 24.33 26.18
CA GLU A 746 -9.08 24.48 26.47
C GLU A 746 -8.26 23.23 26.75
#